data_AF-A0A812XPB5-F1
#
_entry.id   AF-A0A812XPB5-F1
#
_cell.length_a   1.000
_cell.length_b   1.000
_cell.length_c   1.000
_cell.angle_alpha   90.00
_cell.angle_beta   90.00
_cell.angle_gamma   90.00
#
_symmetry.space_group_name_H-M   'P 1'
#
loop_
_entity.id
_entity.type
_entity.pdbx_description
1 polymer ?
#
loop_
_entity_poly.entity_id
_entity_poly.type
_entity_poly.pdbx_seq_one_letter_code
_entity_poly.pdbx_strand_id
1 'polypeptide(L)'
;MWSLLWTLLAFNNVAIAFKFSSFDQEIRSISVLNGSEDAETDAQKIIAAVDRCLSKRMIAAEMDDWKLQKLDKVRRAEIVMRLVRENITLEEFGTEWVDDVPTIEATKMAGRQAAEEIAHKEFSETIARTLSGSNLSQAAVEEFAAKLQDMAEMCGKGDEGKELAQDELKLLKGNTNMSAMESTVAHEQLGMQWRLAEHVENMCQVNVLDTDFFVTRLGDPADCSELIGASLLSKMRKEAQKLDYYAKSSVVLHNEKNGVGHHFVKLLKGQGEDFKARLLNATAEHAEHLPSMGRLRLLDLKHFEHVHGYSVEKYCDGNLHSKEAAEWVRESSEIQRYVDCLCIRQQPSLLCDFQHLDELESIRPAVMERLYAAQRSVSSADLLQVAEGLKSKGIGLGPCLSGGGISCNFCVSGQCIDQGGGFSMDHFSALTSLIKGPSGCLSGDCSVCMGLKPGDALQFILSFGVAMACSNAAAMFTSFHIWAALTLCIGGVLGKIASAIGWSACAGLAHVGYFPFINKMTITLSLPIFIPPPLGLAAPIEVNLNLGDLTPAVYNYCSGLGHGEYNCLQSMFDARGPTGVSMGVDVLLGVQIPVLGTVGKWVRILGFDMAEKDNSRELAMNKAGVTIEYIGKSSSAVVCGKTFSNVNCVQHAGDPGFRANTQDNHKGDRFHVYRNPHDPHDPRALCVKRVDRNSGWGMELELACKVDNNQGGGGGILVPLGKTVHNKKCVMPPEPVFCHGHQVDYVVQDVNLGKSKTNYRCILPTHRMECDHDAGNADKRANEHKNSDTFTIWNSHTQHLCARRTDKHSGWGMDLKIQCKQYEKLWDKVKVTIGGSHHNEKCVPEPRKNIRCDDLAANREYRFTRTEKGDSFYVSQRNGHVCARRTDSHGGWGMNLEIECKALLGPFFEVHIGPAFTASGYKCVLPTHHVECDADAGDIHKRLNPSPHHNTFTIWASHTHHICARRTDAPGGWGMDLKIQCKPSGGKRWDPVDVNVGASHTNEKCVPSPNSRVRCDYLAANPEYRKTATQYADSYHVEHKGNQICVRRTDQPTLGWGAGIVMECKQLPVDGMEVYFGPGHTHSGYRCVLPTHKLECDEDAGDIQKRLNPSPHHNTFTIWTSHTNHICARRKDAAGGWQMDLRIDCKKGQKLWDTIEVDIGSSHTNEKCVPSPNSRVRCDYLAANPEYRKTETHWPDSYHVEHKGNQICVRRTDQPTVGWGGRIVIECKEMFQ
;
A
#
# COMPACT_ATOMS: atom_id res chain seq x y z
N MET A 1 -14.01 -31.92 8.04
CA MET A 1 -13.25 -31.61 9.28
C MET A 1 -11.77 -31.95 9.16
N TRP A 2 -11.36 -33.21 8.96
CA TRP A 2 -9.93 -33.56 8.76
C TRP A 2 -9.27 -32.86 7.56
N SER A 3 -10.00 -32.62 6.45
CA SER A 3 -9.51 -31.76 5.36
C SER A 3 -9.35 -30.29 5.77
N LEU A 4 -10.22 -29.75 6.63
CA LEU A 4 -10.13 -28.38 7.12
C LEU A 4 -8.95 -28.23 8.11
N LEU A 5 -8.71 -29.26 8.93
CA LEU A 5 -7.57 -29.37 9.84
C LEU A 5 -6.23 -29.48 9.07
N TRP A 6 -6.20 -30.28 8.00
CA TRP A 6 -5.05 -30.37 7.10
C TRP A 6 -4.83 -29.07 6.32
N THR A 7 -5.91 -28.36 5.98
CA THR A 7 -5.82 -27.05 5.32
C THR A 7 -5.32 -25.98 6.32
N LEU A 8 -5.82 -25.96 7.56
CA LEU A 8 -5.38 -25.05 8.62
C LEU A 8 -3.94 -25.31 9.09
N LEU A 9 -3.51 -26.58 9.19
CA LEU A 9 -2.11 -26.95 9.49
C LEU A 9 -1.17 -26.67 8.31
N ALA A 10 -1.67 -26.71 7.07
CA ALA A 10 -0.91 -26.27 5.90
C ALA A 10 -0.82 -24.73 5.80
N PHE A 11 -1.83 -23.98 6.26
CA PHE A 11 -1.83 -22.51 6.28
C PHE A 11 -0.90 -21.91 7.34
N ASN A 12 -0.62 -22.61 8.45
CA ASN A 12 0.26 -22.12 9.52
C ASN A 12 1.74 -21.94 9.10
N ASN A 13 2.17 -22.54 7.98
CA ASN A 13 3.52 -22.34 7.42
C ASN A 13 3.58 -21.28 6.31
N VAL A 14 2.44 -20.72 5.86
CA VAL A 14 2.36 -19.84 4.68
C VAL A 14 2.38 -18.34 5.05
N ALA A 15 2.16 -17.98 6.32
CA ALA A 15 1.93 -16.59 6.73
C ALA A 15 3.18 -15.68 6.81
N ILE A 16 4.40 -16.16 6.49
CA ILE A 16 5.64 -15.39 6.66
C ILE A 16 6.19 -14.76 5.36
N ALA A 17 5.59 -14.99 4.18
CA ALA A 17 6.18 -14.51 2.93
C ALA A 17 5.21 -13.80 1.96
N PHE A 18 4.83 -12.54 2.25
CA PHE A 18 4.26 -11.63 1.23
C PHE A 18 4.73 -10.16 1.34
N LYS A 19 5.76 -9.87 0.52
CA LYS A 19 6.11 -8.67 -0.30
C LYS A 19 6.09 -7.22 0.21
N PHE A 20 7.25 -6.56 0.03
CA PHE A 20 7.42 -5.13 -0.25
C PHE A 20 7.68 -4.91 -1.76
N SER A 21 6.93 -3.99 -2.40
CA SER A 21 7.37 -3.21 -3.57
C SER A 21 6.51 -1.95 -3.70
N SER A 22 6.97 -0.82 -3.15
CA SER A 22 6.54 0.55 -3.50
C SER A 22 7.18 1.54 -2.52
N PHE A 23 8.31 2.14 -2.89
CA PHE A 23 8.81 3.44 -2.39
C PHE A 23 10.10 3.80 -3.14
N ASP A 24 9.97 4.60 -4.21
CA ASP A 24 11.00 5.42 -4.89
C ASP A 24 10.19 6.38 -5.78
N GLN A 25 10.23 7.72 -5.65
CA GLN A 25 11.35 8.62 -5.89
C GLN A 25 11.09 10.01 -5.26
N GLU A 26 12.07 10.62 -4.59
CA GLU A 26 12.50 12.01 -4.85
C GLU A 26 13.89 12.29 -4.24
N ILE A 27 14.90 12.49 -5.10
CA ILE A 27 15.95 13.54 -5.14
C ILE A 27 16.90 13.13 -6.28
N ARG A 28 16.79 13.79 -7.45
CA ARG A 28 17.87 13.87 -8.44
C ARG A 28 18.13 15.34 -8.75
N SER A 29 19.27 15.81 -8.24
CA SER A 29 20.06 16.86 -8.88
C SER A 29 21.54 16.48 -8.82
N ILE A 30 21.96 15.46 -9.56
CA ILE A 30 23.34 15.32 -10.03
C ILE A 30 23.29 14.86 -11.50
N SER A 31 24.06 15.55 -12.33
CA SER A 31 24.10 15.50 -13.77
C SER A 31 24.52 14.16 -14.37
N VAL A 32 23.98 13.90 -15.56
CA VAL A 32 24.38 12.94 -16.59
C VAL A 32 25.88 12.61 -16.60
N LEU A 33 26.22 11.32 -16.45
CA LEU A 33 27.46 10.72 -16.95
C LEU A 33 27.08 9.58 -17.90
N ASN A 34 27.46 9.74 -19.17
CA ASN A 34 27.37 8.72 -20.22
C ASN A 34 28.75 8.08 -20.37
N GLY A 35 28.80 6.75 -20.39
CA GLY A 35 29.99 5.95 -20.73
C GLY A 35 30.23 4.85 -19.70
N SER A 36 30.53 3.64 -20.17
CA SER A 36 30.81 2.47 -19.34
C SER A 36 31.91 2.75 -18.30
N GLU A 37 31.53 3.07 -17.08
CA GLU A 37 32.40 2.99 -15.91
C GLU A 37 32.07 1.69 -15.17
N ASP A 38 33.11 0.98 -14.76
CA ASP A 38 33.03 -0.32 -14.08
C ASP A 38 32.07 -0.24 -12.88
N ALA A 39 31.27 -1.30 -12.63
CA ALA A 39 30.39 -1.39 -11.46
C ALA A 39 31.14 -1.13 -10.14
N GLU A 40 32.43 -1.46 -10.11
CA GLU A 40 33.37 -1.11 -9.04
C GLU A 40 33.48 0.41 -8.81
N THR A 41 33.52 1.21 -9.86
CA THR A 41 33.61 2.67 -9.76
C THR A 41 32.33 3.27 -9.16
N ASP A 42 31.16 2.79 -9.57
CA ASP A 42 29.88 3.31 -9.08
C ASP A 42 29.60 2.91 -7.63
N ALA A 43 29.95 1.70 -7.25
CA ALA A 43 29.86 1.28 -5.87
C ALA A 43 30.91 1.95 -4.96
N GLN A 44 32.12 2.25 -5.45
CA GLN A 44 33.06 3.12 -4.74
C GLN A 44 32.51 4.53 -4.52
N LYS A 45 31.78 5.11 -5.51
CA LYS A 45 31.08 6.39 -5.34
C LYS A 45 29.99 6.30 -4.26
N ILE A 46 29.23 5.20 -4.21
CA ILE A 46 28.21 4.96 -3.19
C ILE A 46 28.83 4.86 -1.79
N ILE A 47 29.88 4.06 -1.62
CA ILE A 47 30.60 3.90 -0.35
C ILE A 47 31.17 5.25 0.10
N ALA A 48 31.86 5.97 -0.79
CA ALA A 48 32.42 7.28 -0.48
C ALA A 48 31.34 8.31 -0.10
N ALA A 49 30.12 8.21 -0.67
CA ALA A 49 29.01 9.07 -0.30
C ALA A 49 28.47 8.75 1.11
N VAL A 50 28.31 7.46 1.46
CA VAL A 50 27.90 7.04 2.81
C VAL A 50 28.96 7.43 3.84
N ASP A 51 30.25 7.20 3.53
CA ASP A 51 31.36 7.56 4.41
C ASP A 51 31.46 9.05 4.62
N ARG A 52 31.31 9.85 3.56
CA ARG A 52 31.28 11.31 3.67
C ARG A 52 30.12 11.77 4.55
N CYS A 53 28.95 11.16 4.41
CA CYS A 53 27.80 11.46 5.25
C CYS A 53 28.07 11.13 6.73
N LEU A 54 28.50 9.89 7.02
CA LEU A 54 28.68 9.43 8.40
C LEU A 54 29.97 9.93 9.06
N SER A 55 30.94 10.46 8.29
CA SER A 55 32.26 10.89 8.78
C SER A 55 32.18 11.79 10.00
N LYS A 56 31.33 12.82 9.99
CA LYS A 56 31.16 13.75 11.12
C LYS A 56 30.67 13.04 12.38
N ARG A 57 29.71 12.10 12.23
CA ARG A 57 29.16 11.31 13.33
C ARG A 57 30.18 10.31 13.86
N MET A 58 30.96 9.67 12.99
CA MET A 58 32.02 8.73 13.36
C MET A 58 33.17 9.43 14.11
N ILE A 59 33.62 10.60 13.65
CA ILE A 59 34.63 11.42 14.35
C ILE A 59 34.09 11.88 15.71
N ALA A 60 32.85 12.34 15.78
CA ALA A 60 32.23 12.71 17.06
C ALA A 60 32.04 11.52 18.02
N ALA A 61 32.02 10.29 17.50
CA ALA A 61 31.90 9.05 18.26
C ALA A 61 33.25 8.40 18.57
N GLU A 62 34.39 9.01 18.21
CA GLU A 62 35.73 8.43 18.39
C GLU A 62 36.04 8.09 19.86
N MET A 63 35.43 8.80 20.80
CA MET A 63 35.56 8.59 22.25
C MET A 63 34.40 7.76 22.87
N ASP A 64 33.42 7.32 22.07
CA ASP A 64 32.25 6.54 22.51
C ASP A 64 32.21 5.21 21.72
N ASP A 65 32.93 4.19 22.22
CA ASP A 65 33.05 2.87 21.61
C ASP A 65 31.69 2.23 21.26
N TRP A 66 30.68 2.43 22.12
CA TRP A 66 29.33 1.95 21.88
C TRP A 66 28.72 2.61 20.64
N LYS A 67 28.85 3.93 20.53
CA LYS A 67 28.31 4.70 19.42
C LYS A 67 29.05 4.40 18.12
N LEU A 68 30.37 4.24 18.19
CA LEU A 68 31.20 3.90 17.04
C LEU A 68 30.86 2.51 16.49
N GLN A 69 30.70 1.50 17.34
CA GLN A 69 30.27 0.14 16.91
C GLN A 69 28.90 0.15 16.25
N LYS A 70 27.96 0.97 16.74
CA LYS A 70 26.61 1.08 16.16
C LYS A 70 26.63 1.86 14.85
N LEU A 71 27.42 2.93 14.75
CA LEU A 71 27.61 3.69 13.51
C LEU A 71 28.25 2.83 12.41
N ASP A 72 29.15 1.90 12.74
CA ASP A 72 29.67 0.94 11.75
C ASP A 72 28.57 0.02 11.21
N LYS A 73 27.64 -0.44 12.06
CA LYS A 73 26.49 -1.24 11.62
C LYS A 73 25.55 -0.43 10.72
N VAL A 74 25.30 0.85 11.05
CA VAL A 74 24.52 1.76 10.20
C VAL A 74 25.21 1.96 8.86
N ARG A 75 26.52 2.23 8.87
CA ARG A 75 27.35 2.38 7.68
C ARG A 75 27.24 1.18 6.75
N ARG A 76 27.44 -0.04 7.27
CA ARG A 76 27.35 -1.28 6.48
C ARG A 76 25.96 -1.47 5.88
N ALA A 77 24.90 -1.26 6.66
CA ALA A 77 23.54 -1.40 6.17
C ALA A 77 23.18 -0.36 5.10
N GLU A 78 23.62 0.88 5.25
CA GLU A 78 23.33 1.94 4.30
C GLU A 78 24.08 1.74 2.97
N ILE A 79 25.32 1.25 3.03
CA ILE A 79 26.07 0.81 1.85
C ILE A 79 25.29 -0.31 1.14
N VAL A 80 24.94 -1.40 1.87
CA VAL A 80 24.21 -2.54 1.29
C VAL A 80 22.87 -2.11 0.70
N MET A 81 22.11 -1.25 1.37
CA MET A 81 20.82 -0.78 0.86
C MET A 81 20.96 0.02 -0.44
N ARG A 82 21.98 0.88 -0.54
CA ARG A 82 22.22 1.69 -1.74
C ARG A 82 22.77 0.85 -2.90
N LEU A 83 23.65 -0.10 -2.63
CA LEU A 83 24.17 -1.04 -3.64
C LEU A 83 23.05 -1.92 -4.21
N VAL A 84 22.20 -2.48 -3.34
CA VAL A 84 21.04 -3.29 -3.76
C VAL A 84 20.03 -2.45 -4.55
N ARG A 85 19.81 -1.17 -4.17
CA ARG A 85 18.91 -0.25 -4.89
C ARG A 85 19.42 0.04 -6.32
N GLU A 86 20.73 0.15 -6.51
CA GLU A 86 21.38 0.35 -7.82
C GLU A 86 21.67 -0.97 -8.56
N ASN A 87 21.21 -2.11 -8.02
CA ASN A 87 21.34 -3.44 -8.61
C ASN A 87 22.81 -3.89 -8.84
N ILE A 88 23.72 -3.51 -7.92
CA ILE A 88 25.13 -3.91 -7.90
C ILE A 88 25.31 -5.10 -6.94
N THR A 89 25.97 -6.17 -7.38
CA THR A 89 26.20 -7.40 -6.58
C THR A 89 27.27 -7.17 -5.51
N LEU A 90 27.10 -7.77 -4.33
CA LEU A 90 28.07 -7.63 -3.23
C LEU A 90 29.35 -8.44 -3.45
N GLU A 91 29.28 -9.51 -4.25
CA GLU A 91 30.42 -10.41 -4.56
C GLU A 91 31.55 -9.70 -5.32
N GLU A 92 31.24 -8.64 -6.08
CA GLU A 92 32.23 -7.88 -6.86
C GLU A 92 33.14 -6.99 -5.97
N PHE A 93 32.85 -6.85 -4.67
CA PHE A 93 33.53 -5.91 -3.76
C PHE A 93 34.53 -6.54 -2.77
N GLY A 94 34.83 -7.83 -2.95
CA GLY A 94 35.81 -8.56 -2.15
C GLY A 94 35.19 -9.63 -1.26
N THR A 95 36.02 -10.53 -0.74
CA THR A 95 35.58 -11.74 0.00
C THR A 95 34.91 -11.45 1.34
N GLU A 96 34.87 -10.20 1.77
CA GLU A 96 34.28 -9.74 3.03
C GLU A 96 32.78 -9.41 2.93
N TRP A 97 32.21 -9.36 1.72
CA TRP A 97 30.78 -9.19 1.48
C TRP A 97 30.20 -10.46 0.86
N VAL A 98 29.13 -10.98 1.47
CA VAL A 98 28.43 -12.17 0.96
C VAL A 98 27.11 -11.71 0.35
N ASP A 99 26.89 -12.06 -0.92
CA ASP A 99 25.68 -11.68 -1.68
C ASP A 99 24.48 -12.59 -1.39
N ASP A 100 24.48 -13.27 -0.23
CA ASP A 100 23.38 -14.10 0.19
C ASP A 100 22.25 -13.24 0.80
N VAL A 101 21.03 -13.48 0.33
CA VAL A 101 19.82 -12.74 0.76
C VAL A 101 19.65 -12.74 2.28
N PRO A 102 19.86 -13.85 3.03
CA PRO A 102 19.81 -13.84 4.49
C PRO A 102 20.79 -12.86 5.14
N THR A 103 22.05 -12.81 4.69
CA THR A 103 23.07 -11.88 5.21
C THR A 103 22.76 -10.43 4.84
N ILE A 104 22.26 -10.18 3.63
CA ILE A 104 21.80 -8.84 3.22
C ILE A 104 20.68 -8.35 4.15
N GLU A 105 19.67 -9.18 4.40
CA GLU A 105 18.54 -8.82 5.28
C GLU A 105 18.96 -8.71 6.75
N ALA A 106 19.84 -9.60 7.24
CA ALA A 106 20.42 -9.51 8.57
C ALA A 106 21.23 -8.21 8.76
N THR A 107 21.99 -7.79 7.75
CA THR A 107 22.76 -6.55 7.76
C THR A 107 21.85 -5.32 7.77
N LYS A 108 20.79 -5.31 6.94
CA LYS A 108 19.77 -4.25 6.96
C LYS A 108 19.09 -4.14 8.32
N MET A 109 18.68 -5.26 8.92
CA MET A 109 18.04 -5.29 10.24
C MET A 109 19.00 -4.79 11.34
N ALA A 110 20.24 -5.27 11.34
CA ALA A 110 21.25 -4.87 12.33
C ALA A 110 21.57 -3.36 12.24
N GLY A 111 21.62 -2.79 11.03
CA GLY A 111 21.83 -1.36 10.83
C GLY A 111 20.63 -0.50 11.24
N ARG A 112 19.39 -0.95 10.96
CA ARG A 112 18.16 -0.28 11.44
C ARG A 112 18.10 -0.24 12.97
N GLN A 113 18.32 -1.38 13.62
CA GLN A 113 18.35 -1.45 15.07
C GLN A 113 19.45 -0.54 15.66
N ALA A 114 20.64 -0.52 15.05
CA ALA A 114 21.71 0.36 15.47
C ALA A 114 21.35 1.85 15.30
N ALA A 115 20.69 2.22 14.19
CA ALA A 115 20.22 3.58 13.95
C ALA A 115 19.17 4.01 14.97
N GLU A 116 18.24 3.12 15.35
CA GLU A 116 17.22 3.39 16.38
C GLU A 116 17.85 3.59 17.76
N GLU A 117 18.82 2.76 18.14
CA GLU A 117 19.54 2.90 19.40
C GLU A 117 20.34 4.22 19.47
N ILE A 118 21.03 4.59 18.38
CA ILE A 118 21.75 5.87 18.26
C ILE A 118 20.75 7.02 18.37
N ALA A 119 19.67 6.99 17.58
CA ALA A 119 18.65 8.02 17.59
C ALA A 119 18.02 8.17 18.98
N HIS A 120 17.78 7.06 19.69
CA HIS A 120 17.24 7.12 21.04
C HIS A 120 18.21 7.77 22.04
N LYS A 121 19.48 7.37 22.04
CA LYS A 121 20.51 7.94 22.94
C LYS A 121 20.73 9.42 22.62
N GLU A 122 20.92 9.77 21.35
CA GLU A 122 21.14 11.14 20.92
C GLU A 122 19.94 12.04 21.16
N PHE A 123 18.72 11.55 20.93
CA PHE A 123 17.51 12.29 21.26
C PHE A 123 17.42 12.55 22.77
N SER A 124 17.72 11.54 23.59
CA SER A 124 17.71 11.68 25.05
C SER A 124 18.79 12.64 25.55
N GLU A 125 20.00 12.57 24.98
CA GLU A 125 21.10 13.51 25.26
C GLU A 125 20.79 14.92 24.75
N THR A 126 20.14 15.05 23.59
CA THR A 126 19.75 16.34 23.01
C THR A 126 18.64 16.97 23.83
N ILE A 127 17.63 16.22 24.26
CA ILE A 127 16.65 16.66 25.23
C ILE A 127 17.36 17.05 26.52
N ALA A 128 18.19 16.18 27.09
CA ALA A 128 18.89 16.47 28.33
C ALA A 128 19.73 17.75 28.22
N ARG A 129 20.43 17.98 27.10
CA ARG A 129 21.25 19.18 26.85
C ARG A 129 20.41 20.42 26.57
N THR A 130 19.35 20.30 25.76
CA THR A 130 18.43 21.41 25.42
C THR A 130 17.66 21.85 26.66
N LEU A 131 17.30 20.90 27.52
CA LEU A 131 16.63 21.17 28.78
C LEU A 131 17.63 21.65 29.85
N SER A 132 18.78 21.00 30.05
CA SER A 132 19.74 21.35 31.14
C SER A 132 20.64 22.55 30.83
N GLY A 133 20.83 22.93 29.56
CA GLY A 133 21.83 23.88 29.13
C GLY A 133 21.26 25.09 28.38
N SER A 134 20.73 26.06 29.13
CA SER A 134 20.59 27.50 28.77
C SER A 134 19.73 27.92 27.55
N ASN A 135 18.79 28.84 27.84
CA ASN A 135 18.07 29.74 26.93
C ASN A 135 17.31 29.09 25.76
N LEU A 136 16.11 28.60 26.06
CA LEU A 136 14.96 28.86 25.17
C LEU A 136 15.08 30.33 24.72
N SER A 137 15.30 30.56 23.43
CA SER A 137 15.54 31.92 22.94
C SER A 137 14.39 32.82 23.36
N GLN A 138 14.67 34.08 23.69
CA GLN A 138 13.65 35.09 23.99
C GLN A 138 12.52 35.05 22.94
N ALA A 139 12.88 34.81 21.68
CA ALA A 139 11.96 34.60 20.56
C ALA A 139 11.07 33.36 20.71
N ALA A 140 11.60 32.21 21.15
CA ALA A 140 10.79 31.00 21.37
C ALA A 140 9.81 31.17 22.54
N VAL A 141 10.19 31.93 23.57
CA VAL A 141 9.31 32.27 24.70
C VAL A 141 8.23 33.27 24.28
N GLU A 142 8.60 34.31 23.54
CA GLU A 142 7.67 35.33 23.02
C GLU A 142 6.70 34.74 21.99
N GLU A 143 7.15 33.81 21.15
CA GLU A 143 6.32 33.10 20.18
C GLU A 143 5.39 32.07 20.84
N PHE A 144 5.85 31.39 21.90
CA PHE A 144 4.98 30.52 22.72
C PHE A 144 3.87 31.33 23.41
N ALA A 145 4.22 32.49 23.98
CA ALA A 145 3.25 33.42 24.56
C ALA A 145 2.28 33.95 23.50
N ALA A 146 2.76 34.31 22.30
CA ALA A 146 1.92 34.74 21.19
C ALA A 146 0.96 33.64 20.72
N LYS A 147 1.42 32.38 20.65
CA LYS A 147 0.55 31.23 20.31
C LYS A 147 -0.49 30.94 21.40
N LEU A 148 -0.13 31.08 22.68
CA LEU A 148 -1.09 31.01 23.79
C LEU A 148 -2.17 32.09 23.66
N GLN A 149 -1.76 33.32 23.28
CA GLN A 149 -2.68 34.41 22.98
C GLN A 149 -3.57 34.08 21.78
N ASP A 150 -3.02 33.60 20.66
CA ASP A 150 -3.79 33.21 19.46
C ASP A 150 -4.82 32.11 19.78
N MET A 151 -4.44 31.14 20.63
CA MET A 151 -5.34 30.07 21.07
C MET A 151 -6.51 30.60 21.91
N ALA A 152 -6.26 31.58 22.77
CA ALA A 152 -7.30 32.22 23.55
C ALA A 152 -8.17 33.19 22.70
N GLU A 153 -7.58 33.83 21.68
CA GLU A 153 -8.30 34.58 20.64
C GLU A 153 -9.24 33.67 19.85
N MET A 154 -8.79 32.47 19.44
CA MET A 154 -9.60 31.47 18.75
C MET A 154 -10.76 30.92 19.60
N CYS A 155 -10.64 30.99 20.93
CA CYS A 155 -11.71 30.66 21.87
C CYS A 155 -12.69 31.81 22.15
N GLY A 156 -12.59 32.92 21.41
CA GLY A 156 -13.53 34.04 21.45
C GLY A 156 -13.25 35.08 22.52
N LYS A 157 -12.08 35.03 23.19
CA LYS A 157 -11.71 35.95 24.28
C LYS A 157 -10.24 36.38 24.21
N GLY A 158 -9.92 37.12 23.16
CA GLY A 158 -8.56 37.59 22.87
C GLY A 158 -7.91 38.45 23.94
N ASP A 159 -8.68 39.31 24.63
CA ASP A 159 -8.12 40.27 25.58
C ASP A 159 -7.60 39.62 26.88
N GLU A 160 -8.26 38.57 27.37
CA GLU A 160 -7.87 37.87 28.62
C GLU A 160 -6.81 36.78 28.35
N GLY A 161 -6.86 36.16 27.16
CA GLY A 161 -5.77 35.33 26.66
C GLY A 161 -4.46 36.08 26.48
N LYS A 162 -4.58 37.32 26.02
CA LYS A 162 -3.49 38.28 25.93
C LYS A 162 -3.01 38.70 27.32
N GLU A 163 -3.89 38.83 28.30
CA GLU A 163 -3.51 39.08 29.71
C GLU A 163 -2.71 37.92 30.30
N LEU A 164 -3.18 36.66 30.17
CA LEU A 164 -2.46 35.46 30.61
C LEU A 164 -1.10 35.31 29.90
N ALA A 165 -1.08 35.50 28.58
CA ALA A 165 0.16 35.47 27.81
C ALA A 165 1.12 36.58 28.23
N GLN A 166 0.62 37.77 28.58
CA GLN A 166 1.43 38.89 29.06
C GLN A 166 1.92 38.70 30.49
N ASP A 167 1.13 38.11 31.37
CA ASP A 167 1.51 37.83 32.76
C ASP A 167 2.52 36.67 32.82
N GLU A 168 2.36 35.65 31.99
CA GLU A 168 3.39 34.64 31.78
C GLU A 168 4.65 35.24 31.17
N LEU A 169 4.52 36.12 30.17
CA LEU A 169 5.66 36.80 29.58
C LEU A 169 6.38 37.71 30.61
N LYS A 170 5.65 38.34 31.53
CA LYS A 170 6.21 39.11 32.65
C LYS A 170 6.89 38.21 33.67
N LEU A 171 6.32 37.06 34.04
CA LEU A 171 6.97 36.07 34.91
C LEU A 171 8.25 35.49 34.27
N LEU A 172 8.24 35.30 32.96
CA LEU A 172 9.36 34.75 32.20
C LEU A 172 10.46 35.81 31.92
N LYS A 173 10.10 37.10 31.86
CA LYS A 173 11.03 38.25 31.77
C LYS A 173 11.51 38.72 33.16
N GLY A 174 10.69 38.53 34.17
CA GLY A 174 10.88 38.99 35.54
C GLY A 174 11.73 38.03 36.35
N ASN A 175 12.99 37.87 35.97
CA ASN A 175 13.97 37.27 36.88
C ASN A 175 15.26 38.09 36.91
N THR A 176 15.13 39.31 37.46
CA THR A 176 16.16 39.97 38.27
C THR A 176 15.45 40.78 39.37
N ASN A 177 15.26 40.14 40.54
CA ASN A 177 14.81 40.72 41.82
C ASN A 177 13.35 41.20 41.92
N MET A 178 12.44 40.33 42.32
CA MET A 178 11.16 40.74 42.93
C MET A 178 11.24 40.69 44.46
N SER A 179 10.87 41.80 45.11
CA SER A 179 10.87 41.96 46.57
C SER A 179 9.48 41.70 47.19
N ALA A 180 9.47 41.40 48.48
CA ALA A 180 8.36 40.82 49.25
C ALA A 180 7.16 41.75 49.57
N MET A 181 6.77 42.68 48.70
CA MET A 181 5.77 43.70 49.04
C MET A 181 4.67 43.91 47.98
N GLU A 182 4.16 42.84 47.38
CA GLU A 182 3.00 42.90 46.47
C GLU A 182 1.92 41.84 46.77
N SER A 183 1.83 41.39 48.03
CA SER A 183 0.86 40.37 48.45
C SER A 183 -0.53 40.93 48.83
N THR A 184 -0.74 42.25 48.90
CA THR A 184 -1.93 42.81 49.55
C THR A 184 -2.98 43.40 48.62
N VAL A 185 -2.73 43.50 47.31
CA VAL A 185 -3.71 44.05 46.34
C VAL A 185 -4.41 42.94 45.53
N ALA A 186 -3.89 41.70 45.56
CA ALA A 186 -4.44 40.58 44.80
C ALA A 186 -5.80 40.05 45.33
N HIS A 187 -6.25 40.46 46.52
CA HIS A 187 -7.37 39.80 47.19
C HIS A 187 -8.77 40.26 46.73
N GLU A 188 -8.90 41.40 46.03
CA GLU A 188 -10.20 41.92 45.55
C GLU A 188 -10.42 41.78 44.02
N GLN A 189 -9.40 41.39 43.25
CA GLN A 189 -9.52 41.16 41.80
C GLN A 189 -10.00 39.73 41.44
N LEU A 190 -9.93 38.79 42.38
CA LEU A 190 -10.27 37.36 42.25
C LEU A 190 -11.77 37.08 42.04
N GLY A 191 -12.65 38.06 42.28
CA GLY A 191 -14.10 37.91 42.09
C GLY A 191 -14.56 37.98 40.63
N MET A 192 -13.74 38.53 39.73
CA MET A 192 -14.07 38.70 38.30
C MET A 192 -13.52 37.56 37.42
N GLN A 193 -12.43 36.90 37.83
CA GLN A 193 -11.81 35.75 37.14
C GLN A 193 -12.68 34.47 37.17
N TRP A 194 -13.53 34.30 38.20
CA TRP A 194 -14.41 33.13 38.34
C TRP A 194 -15.43 32.98 37.19
N ARG A 195 -16.03 34.08 36.74
CA ARG A 195 -17.04 34.05 35.65
C ARG A 195 -16.45 33.78 34.27
N LEU A 196 -15.13 33.97 34.15
CA LEU A 196 -14.41 33.75 32.93
C LEU A 196 -13.98 32.29 32.78
N ALA A 197 -13.45 31.68 33.84
CA ALA A 197 -13.06 30.28 33.86
C ALA A 197 -14.25 29.36 33.56
N GLU A 198 -15.39 29.56 34.21
CA GLU A 198 -16.63 28.79 33.98
C GLU A 198 -17.21 28.97 32.56
N HIS A 199 -16.88 30.07 31.88
CA HIS A 199 -17.36 30.39 30.52
C HIS A 199 -16.40 29.90 29.42
N VAL A 200 -15.08 30.00 29.63
CA VAL A 200 -14.02 29.41 28.77
C VAL A 200 -14.05 27.88 28.86
N GLU A 201 -14.43 27.35 30.03
CA GLU A 201 -14.62 25.93 30.28
C GLU A 201 -15.76 25.31 29.44
N ASN A 202 -16.71 26.12 28.98
CA ASN A 202 -17.83 25.68 28.14
C ASN A 202 -17.60 25.86 26.62
N MET A 203 -16.51 26.54 26.18
CA MET A 203 -16.36 26.95 24.77
C MET A 203 -15.14 26.37 24.02
N CYS A 204 -14.02 26.06 24.67
CA CYS A 204 -12.84 25.51 23.96
C CYS A 204 -12.89 23.98 23.85
N GLN A 205 -12.76 23.43 22.64
CA GLN A 205 -12.48 22.01 22.46
C GLN A 205 -11.02 21.72 22.87
N VAL A 206 -10.80 20.69 23.69
CA VAL A 206 -9.47 20.19 24.12
C VAL A 206 -8.52 19.84 22.94
N ASN A 207 -9.06 19.78 21.72
CA ASN A 207 -8.35 19.45 20.49
C ASN A 207 -7.53 20.61 19.87
N VAL A 208 -7.57 21.83 20.41
CA VAL A 208 -6.96 23.02 19.77
C VAL A 208 -5.49 23.24 20.15
N LEU A 209 -4.95 22.54 21.15
CA LEU A 209 -3.51 22.59 21.45
C LEU A 209 -2.74 21.82 20.37
N ASP A 210 -2.07 22.57 19.48
CA ASP A 210 -1.16 22.05 18.46
C ASP A 210 0.28 22.07 19.00
N THR A 211 0.73 20.92 19.51
CA THR A 211 2.10 20.74 20.00
C THR A 211 3.10 20.35 18.93
N ASP A 212 2.70 20.27 17.65
CA ASP A 212 3.62 19.99 16.53
C ASP A 212 4.74 21.06 16.45
N PHE A 213 4.50 22.24 17.06
CA PHE A 213 5.49 23.28 17.32
C PHE A 213 6.75 22.79 18.07
N PHE A 214 6.62 21.97 19.11
CA PHE A 214 7.79 21.46 19.84
C PHE A 214 8.57 20.44 19.00
N VAL A 215 7.87 19.71 18.13
CA VAL A 215 8.42 18.63 17.30
C VAL A 215 9.31 19.18 16.19
N THR A 216 8.89 20.29 15.58
CA THR A 216 9.64 20.94 14.49
C THR A 216 10.93 21.63 14.94
N ARG A 217 11.10 21.87 16.26
CA ARG A 217 12.30 22.53 16.82
C ARG A 217 13.24 21.62 17.61
N LEU A 218 12.83 20.41 17.99
CA LEU A 218 13.65 19.47 18.78
C LEU A 218 14.66 18.65 17.94
N GLY A 219 14.83 18.94 16.66
CA GLY A 219 15.85 18.35 15.80
C GLY A 219 15.75 18.87 14.36
N ASP A 220 16.88 19.09 13.69
CA ASP A 220 16.92 19.31 12.25
C ASP A 220 16.67 17.94 11.58
N PRO A 221 15.51 17.71 10.93
CA PRO A 221 15.15 16.38 10.41
C PRO A 221 16.03 15.96 9.22
N ALA A 222 16.89 16.85 8.71
CA ALA A 222 17.83 16.57 7.64
C ALA A 222 19.10 15.87 8.15
N ASP A 223 18.98 14.60 8.57
CA ASP A 223 20.16 13.73 8.68
C ASP A 223 20.53 13.21 7.29
N CYS A 224 21.83 13.12 6.99
CA CYS A 224 22.29 12.61 5.71
C CYS A 224 22.16 11.08 5.61
N SER A 225 22.05 10.39 6.76
CA SER A 225 21.81 8.95 6.83
C SER A 225 20.30 8.68 6.83
N GLU A 226 19.83 7.94 5.83
CA GLU A 226 18.41 7.60 5.66
C GLU A 226 17.89 6.81 6.89
N LEU A 227 18.72 5.91 7.43
CA LEU A 227 18.38 5.06 8.58
C LEU A 227 18.30 5.84 9.89
N ILE A 228 19.28 6.72 10.17
CA ILE A 228 19.28 7.52 11.40
C ILE A 228 18.19 8.60 11.34
N GLY A 229 18.04 9.27 10.20
CA GLY A 229 17.01 10.30 9.99
C GLY A 229 15.60 9.75 10.19
N ALA A 230 15.28 8.61 9.57
CA ALA A 230 13.97 7.96 9.73
C ALA A 230 13.70 7.51 11.18
N SER A 231 14.72 6.94 11.84
CA SER A 231 14.62 6.48 13.23
C SER A 231 14.42 7.65 14.21
N LEU A 232 15.16 8.73 14.02
CA LEU A 232 15.05 9.95 14.82
C LEU A 232 13.68 10.59 14.63
N LEU A 233 13.19 10.72 13.41
CA LEU A 233 11.86 11.27 13.11
C LEU A 233 10.72 10.44 13.74
N SER A 234 10.82 9.11 13.66
CA SER A 234 9.86 8.20 14.29
C SER A 234 9.83 8.37 15.81
N LYS A 235 11.03 8.41 16.44
CA LYS A 235 11.18 8.62 17.89
C LYS A 235 10.65 9.98 18.32
N MET A 236 10.97 11.04 17.58
CA MET A 236 10.51 12.40 17.82
C MET A 236 8.97 12.47 17.81
N ARG A 237 8.31 11.87 16.82
CA ARG A 237 6.83 11.84 16.76
C ARG A 237 6.21 11.12 17.96
N LYS A 238 6.77 9.99 18.39
CA LYS A 238 6.24 9.20 19.53
C LYS A 238 6.41 9.92 20.86
N GLU A 239 7.54 10.59 21.08
CA GLU A 239 7.75 11.37 22.31
C GLU A 239 7.00 12.70 22.29
N ALA A 240 6.80 13.30 21.11
CA ALA A 240 5.95 14.46 20.92
C ALA A 240 4.50 14.22 21.35
N GLN A 241 3.90 13.09 20.95
CA GLN A 241 2.54 12.73 21.34
C GLN A 241 2.38 12.56 22.87
N LYS A 242 3.43 12.09 23.56
CA LYS A 242 3.42 12.03 25.03
C LYS A 242 3.56 13.41 25.65
N LEU A 243 4.47 14.23 25.12
CA LEU A 243 4.65 15.60 25.59
C LEU A 243 3.37 16.40 25.41
N ASP A 244 2.64 16.17 24.32
CA ASP A 244 1.31 16.71 24.05
C ASP A 244 0.29 16.31 25.13
N TYR A 245 0.22 15.02 25.46
CA TYR A 245 -0.65 14.53 26.53
C TYR A 245 -0.33 15.21 27.88
N TYR A 246 0.94 15.30 28.26
CA TYR A 246 1.33 15.95 29.52
C TYR A 246 1.12 17.47 29.49
N ALA A 247 1.35 18.13 28.36
CA ALA A 247 1.07 19.55 28.18
C ALA A 247 -0.43 19.83 28.37
N LYS A 248 -1.29 19.07 27.68
CA LYS A 248 -2.75 19.19 27.77
C LYS A 248 -3.26 18.86 29.17
N SER A 249 -2.74 17.80 29.79
CA SER A 249 -3.10 17.44 31.16
C SER A 249 -2.67 18.51 32.17
N SER A 250 -1.50 19.12 31.98
CA SER A 250 -1.05 20.25 32.79
C SER A 250 -1.95 21.46 32.65
N VAL A 251 -2.40 21.79 31.43
CA VAL A 251 -3.33 22.89 31.20
C VAL A 251 -4.70 22.61 31.83
N VAL A 252 -5.20 21.38 31.76
CA VAL A 252 -6.48 20.99 32.39
C VAL A 252 -6.42 21.06 33.91
N LEU A 253 -5.26 20.77 34.49
CA LEU A 253 -5.04 20.73 35.94
C LEU A 253 -4.47 22.03 36.52
N HIS A 254 -4.14 23.01 35.68
CA HIS A 254 -3.54 24.25 36.10
C HIS A 254 -4.54 25.15 36.83
N ASN A 255 -4.16 25.57 38.03
CA ASN A 255 -4.80 26.67 38.73
C ASN A 255 -3.75 27.56 39.42
N GLU A 256 -4.19 28.70 39.94
CA GLU A 256 -3.33 29.67 40.61
C GLU A 256 -2.56 29.10 41.82
N LYS A 257 -3.12 28.09 42.49
CA LYS A 257 -2.55 27.51 43.72
C LYS A 257 -1.48 26.46 43.44
N ASN A 258 -1.70 25.58 42.46
CA ASN A 258 -0.80 24.47 42.17
C ASN A 258 0.27 24.81 41.13
N GLY A 259 0.02 25.81 40.27
CA GLY A 259 0.96 26.26 39.26
C GLY A 259 1.47 25.15 38.32
N VAL A 260 0.73 24.05 38.12
CA VAL A 260 1.28 22.87 37.41
C VAL A 260 1.64 23.20 35.95
N GLY A 261 0.90 24.09 35.29
CA GLY A 261 1.25 24.66 33.99
C GLY A 261 2.62 25.36 33.99
N HIS A 262 2.88 26.23 34.98
CA HIS A 262 4.20 26.87 35.12
C HIS A 262 5.31 25.86 35.38
N HIS A 263 5.03 24.80 36.16
CA HIS A 263 6.00 23.74 36.41
C HIS A 263 6.29 22.88 35.18
N PHE A 264 5.29 22.66 34.32
CA PHE A 264 5.50 22.07 33.00
C PHE A 264 6.39 22.95 32.12
N VAL A 265 6.19 24.27 32.13
CA VAL A 265 7.08 25.20 31.41
C VAL A 265 8.49 25.20 32.01
N LYS A 266 8.64 25.10 33.33
CA LYS A 266 9.95 24.91 34.00
C LYS A 266 10.60 23.58 33.62
N LEU A 267 9.81 22.51 33.45
CA LEU A 267 10.27 21.22 32.94
C LEU A 267 10.87 21.36 31.54
N LEU A 268 10.19 22.09 30.65
CA LEU A 268 10.67 22.41 29.31
C LEU A 268 11.92 23.32 29.29
N LYS A 269 12.25 23.94 30.42
CA LYS A 269 13.51 24.67 30.64
C LYS A 269 14.57 23.84 31.37
N GLY A 270 14.32 22.55 31.60
CA GLY A 270 15.14 21.63 32.41
C GLY A 270 15.36 22.04 33.86
N GLN A 271 14.48 22.87 34.40
CA GLN A 271 14.51 23.37 35.79
C GLN A 271 13.48 22.67 36.69
N GLY A 272 12.84 21.60 36.20
CA GLY A 272 11.75 20.92 36.89
C GLY A 272 12.14 19.56 37.44
N GLU A 273 12.86 19.50 38.56
CA GLU A 273 12.73 18.32 39.40
C GLU A 273 11.33 18.34 40.04
N ASP A 274 10.64 17.20 40.03
CA ASP A 274 9.33 16.99 40.65
C ASP A 274 8.06 17.43 39.89
N PHE A 275 8.12 17.62 38.57
CA PHE A 275 6.90 17.88 37.78
C PHE A 275 5.85 16.77 37.94
N LYS A 276 6.29 15.50 38.00
CA LYS A 276 5.37 14.36 38.14
C LYS A 276 4.58 14.40 39.45
N ALA A 277 5.23 14.59 40.61
CA ALA A 277 4.48 14.64 41.86
C ALA A 277 3.56 15.87 41.92
N ARG A 278 3.96 17.00 41.33
CA ARG A 278 3.10 18.18 41.21
C ARG A 278 1.90 17.94 40.31
N LEU A 279 2.07 17.23 39.19
CA LEU A 279 0.98 16.86 38.30
C LEU A 279 0.01 15.91 39.01
N LEU A 280 0.53 14.92 39.74
CA LEU A 280 -0.28 13.99 40.50
C LEU A 280 -1.01 14.68 41.68
N ASN A 281 -0.35 15.58 42.42
CA ASN A 281 -0.98 16.40 43.45
C ASN A 281 -2.06 17.33 42.87
N ALA A 282 -1.79 17.97 41.72
CA ALA A 282 -2.78 18.79 41.03
C ALA A 282 -3.98 17.95 40.59
N THR A 283 -3.76 16.69 40.18
CA THR A 283 -4.83 15.75 39.84
C THR A 283 -5.68 15.42 41.07
N ALA A 284 -5.03 15.20 42.22
CA ALA A 284 -5.69 14.95 43.49
C ALA A 284 -6.58 16.13 43.92
N GLU A 285 -6.05 17.35 43.85
CA GLU A 285 -6.79 18.58 44.19
C GLU A 285 -8.03 18.77 43.31
N HIS A 286 -7.99 18.33 42.05
CA HIS A 286 -9.10 18.43 41.11
C HIS A 286 -9.98 17.18 41.06
N ALA A 287 -9.73 16.15 41.90
CA ALA A 287 -10.47 14.89 41.83
C ALA A 287 -11.99 15.09 42.01
N GLU A 288 -12.40 16.10 42.79
CA GLU A 288 -13.80 16.48 43.00
C GLU A 288 -14.34 17.46 41.94
N HIS A 289 -13.46 18.04 41.10
CA HIS A 289 -13.84 18.96 40.03
C HIS A 289 -14.24 18.19 38.76
N LEU A 290 -15.52 17.84 38.68
CA LEU A 290 -16.11 17.03 37.59
C LEU A 290 -15.72 17.49 36.17
N PRO A 291 -15.69 18.80 35.83
CA PRO A 291 -15.27 19.25 34.50
C PRO A 291 -13.81 18.90 34.15
N SER A 292 -12.88 19.09 35.10
CA SER A 292 -11.46 18.76 34.91
C SER A 292 -11.27 17.26 34.72
N MET A 293 -11.96 16.44 35.53
CA MET A 293 -11.91 14.98 35.41
C MET A 293 -12.55 14.47 34.11
N GLY A 294 -13.65 15.08 33.66
CA GLY A 294 -14.25 14.78 32.36
C GLY A 294 -13.31 15.08 31.18
N ARG A 295 -12.52 16.15 31.28
CA ARG A 295 -11.51 16.52 30.27
C ARG A 295 -10.30 15.62 30.30
N LEU A 296 -9.78 15.28 31.48
CA LEU A 296 -8.69 14.30 31.61
C LEU A 296 -9.12 12.95 31.06
N ARG A 297 -10.35 12.51 31.33
CA ARG A 297 -10.89 11.28 30.76
C ARG A 297 -10.98 11.33 29.24
N LEU A 298 -11.36 12.47 28.66
CA LEU A 298 -11.36 12.65 27.20
C LEU A 298 -9.94 12.59 26.64
N LEU A 299 -8.95 13.18 27.33
CA LEU A 299 -7.55 13.08 26.95
C LEU A 299 -7.05 11.64 27.00
N ASP A 300 -7.42 10.87 28.03
CA ASP A 300 -7.10 9.45 28.11
C ASP A 300 -7.73 8.67 26.95
N LEU A 301 -9.04 8.80 26.71
CA LEU A 301 -9.68 8.08 25.59
C LEU A 301 -9.01 8.35 24.22
N LYS A 302 -8.46 9.55 24.03
CA LYS A 302 -7.80 9.94 22.77
C LYS A 302 -6.32 9.58 22.71
N HIS A 303 -5.60 9.67 23.84
CA HIS A 303 -4.14 9.62 23.88
C HIS A 303 -3.58 8.47 24.71
N PHE A 304 -4.40 7.74 25.47
CA PHE A 304 -3.96 6.65 26.35
C PHE A 304 -3.23 5.56 25.57
N GLU A 305 -3.70 5.19 24.37
CA GLU A 305 -2.98 4.22 23.52
C GLU A 305 -1.61 4.74 23.07
N HIS A 306 -1.49 6.02 22.73
CA HIS A 306 -0.20 6.62 22.37
C HIS A 306 0.76 6.69 23.58
N VAL A 307 0.23 7.00 24.76
CA VAL A 307 0.98 7.17 26.02
C VAL A 307 1.38 5.83 26.62
N HIS A 308 0.50 4.82 26.61
CA HIS A 308 0.68 3.53 27.30
C HIS A 308 0.94 2.35 26.35
N GLY A 309 0.60 2.46 25.06
CA GLY A 309 0.80 1.43 24.03
C GLY A 309 -0.40 0.52 23.77
N TYR A 310 -1.54 0.73 24.45
CA TYR A 310 -2.77 -0.04 24.34
C TYR A 310 -3.97 0.80 24.79
N SER A 311 -5.19 0.49 24.35
CA SER A 311 -6.38 1.20 24.80
C SER A 311 -6.79 0.81 26.23
N VAL A 312 -7.55 1.68 26.90
CA VAL A 312 -8.09 1.40 28.24
C VAL A 312 -8.98 0.16 28.20
N GLU A 313 -9.77 -0.01 27.15
CA GLU A 313 -10.64 -1.19 26.96
C GLU A 313 -9.82 -2.47 26.88
N LYS A 314 -8.74 -2.49 26.08
CA LYS A 314 -7.86 -3.67 25.97
C LYS A 314 -7.18 -4.01 27.30
N TYR A 315 -6.81 -2.99 28.10
CA TYR A 315 -6.27 -3.20 29.45
C TYR A 315 -7.29 -3.80 30.41
N CYS A 316 -8.53 -3.31 30.37
CA CYS A 316 -9.60 -3.75 31.24
C CYS A 316 -10.17 -5.12 30.86
N ASP A 317 -10.26 -5.42 29.56
CA ASP A 317 -10.77 -6.69 29.04
C ASP A 317 -9.77 -7.85 29.23
N GLY A 318 -8.48 -7.57 29.07
CA GLY A 318 -7.43 -8.60 29.05
C GLY A 318 -7.00 -9.15 30.41
N ASN A 319 -7.16 -8.38 31.49
CA ASN A 319 -6.40 -8.64 32.73
C ASN A 319 -7.20 -9.10 33.96
N LEU A 320 -8.55 -9.00 34.02
CA LEU A 320 -9.24 -9.17 35.33
C LEU A 320 -10.51 -10.00 35.35
N HIS A 321 -11.31 -10.02 34.28
CA HIS A 321 -12.50 -10.88 34.22
C HIS A 321 -12.25 -12.19 33.48
N SER A 322 -11.11 -12.32 32.79
CA SER A 322 -10.72 -13.60 32.23
C SER A 322 -10.33 -14.54 33.38
N LYS A 323 -10.80 -15.79 33.33
CA LYS A 323 -10.28 -16.87 34.21
C LYS A 323 -8.78 -17.14 33.99
N GLU A 324 -8.15 -16.42 33.06
CA GLU A 324 -6.79 -16.57 32.57
C GLU A 324 -5.81 -15.59 33.24
N ALA A 325 -6.32 -14.57 33.97
CA ALA A 325 -5.47 -13.69 34.77
C ALA A 325 -4.77 -14.45 35.92
N ALA A 326 -3.51 -14.09 36.19
CA ALA A 326 -2.74 -14.61 37.30
C ALA A 326 -3.52 -14.59 38.62
N GLU A 327 -3.55 -15.71 39.35
CA GLU A 327 -4.26 -15.79 40.64
C GLU A 327 -3.74 -14.73 41.62
N TRP A 328 -2.43 -14.45 41.65
CA TRP A 328 -1.86 -13.40 42.50
C TRP A 328 -2.19 -11.96 42.06
N VAL A 329 -2.41 -11.70 40.76
CA VAL A 329 -2.86 -10.38 40.30
C VAL A 329 -4.31 -10.15 40.73
N ARG A 330 -5.12 -11.21 40.71
CA ARG A 330 -6.47 -11.22 41.30
C ARG A 330 -6.47 -11.08 42.82
N GLU A 331 -5.52 -11.72 43.49
CA GLU A 331 -5.41 -11.69 44.96
C GLU A 331 -4.73 -10.42 45.50
N SER A 332 -3.94 -9.72 44.68
CA SER A 332 -3.32 -8.45 45.09
C SER A 332 -4.39 -7.37 45.20
N SER A 333 -4.75 -7.08 46.44
CA SER A 333 -5.74 -6.05 46.78
C SER A 333 -5.35 -4.67 46.26
N GLU A 334 -4.05 -4.41 46.09
CA GLU A 334 -3.45 -3.20 45.58
C GLU A 334 -3.68 -3.06 44.07
N ILE A 335 -3.46 -4.13 43.28
CA ILE A 335 -3.73 -4.12 41.83
C ILE A 335 -5.24 -4.05 41.58
N GLN A 336 -6.05 -4.80 42.35
CA GLN A 336 -7.50 -4.72 42.25
C GLN A 336 -8.00 -3.30 42.49
N ARG A 337 -7.46 -2.59 43.47
CA ARG A 337 -7.83 -1.19 43.73
C ARG A 337 -7.50 -0.26 42.57
N TYR A 338 -6.32 -0.40 41.96
CA TYR A 338 -5.95 0.38 40.76
C TYR A 338 -6.86 0.08 39.58
N VAL A 339 -7.17 -1.19 39.33
CA VAL A 339 -8.08 -1.61 38.28
C VAL A 339 -9.49 -1.10 38.55
N ASP A 340 -9.97 -1.22 39.78
CA ASP A 340 -11.29 -0.72 40.16
C ASP A 340 -11.40 0.78 39.90
N CYS A 341 -10.31 1.53 40.11
CA CYS A 341 -10.24 2.94 39.75
C CYS A 341 -10.36 3.15 38.23
N LEU A 342 -9.51 2.48 37.44
CA LEU A 342 -9.38 2.74 36.00
C LEU A 342 -10.52 2.11 35.17
N CYS A 343 -10.89 0.87 35.46
CA CYS A 343 -11.80 0.05 34.66
C CYS A 343 -13.25 0.10 35.16
N ILE A 344 -13.46 -0.03 36.48
CA ILE A 344 -14.82 -0.07 37.04
C ILE A 344 -15.35 1.34 37.26
N ARG A 345 -14.58 2.18 37.95
CA ARG A 345 -14.97 3.57 38.22
C ARG A 345 -14.69 4.50 37.03
N GLN A 346 -13.97 4.02 36.02
CA GLN A 346 -13.65 4.75 34.78
C GLN A 346 -13.07 6.14 35.07
N GLN A 347 -12.21 6.21 36.09
CA GLN A 347 -11.50 7.43 36.46
C GLN A 347 -10.32 7.66 35.50
N PRO A 348 -9.86 8.91 35.32
CA PRO A 348 -8.67 9.20 34.53
C PRO A 348 -7.44 8.46 35.07
N SER A 349 -6.56 8.02 34.18
CA SER A 349 -5.35 7.26 34.51
C SER A 349 -4.44 8.01 35.47
N LEU A 350 -4.26 9.32 35.28
CA LEU A 350 -3.49 10.18 36.19
C LEU A 350 -4.06 10.20 37.62
N LEU A 351 -5.38 10.12 37.76
CA LEU A 351 -6.02 10.08 39.08
C LEU A 351 -5.81 8.72 39.74
N CYS A 352 -5.93 7.63 38.98
CA CYS A 352 -5.65 6.29 39.48
C CYS A 352 -4.17 6.08 39.83
N ASP A 353 -3.27 6.62 39.02
CA ASP A 353 -1.83 6.64 39.29
C ASP A 353 -1.52 7.37 40.59
N PHE A 354 -2.19 8.50 40.87
CA PHE A 354 -2.02 9.21 42.14
C PHE A 354 -2.61 8.42 43.32
N GLN A 355 -3.88 8.01 43.22
CA GLN A 355 -4.61 7.37 44.31
C GLN A 355 -4.00 6.04 44.75
N HIS A 356 -3.28 5.38 43.84
CA HIS A 356 -2.73 4.04 44.07
C HIS A 356 -1.21 3.97 43.92
N LEU A 357 -0.51 5.10 43.93
CA LEU A 357 0.95 5.13 43.76
C LEU A 357 1.65 4.31 44.83
N ASP A 358 1.33 4.57 46.10
CA ASP A 358 1.98 3.91 47.25
C ASP A 358 1.65 2.41 47.28
N GLU A 359 0.41 2.04 46.96
CA GLU A 359 0.01 0.64 46.86
C GLU A 359 0.76 -0.09 45.74
N LEU A 360 0.89 0.52 44.56
CA LEU A 360 1.66 -0.07 43.44
C LEU A 360 3.16 -0.16 43.76
N GLU A 361 3.73 0.83 44.45
CA GLU A 361 5.13 0.79 44.87
C GLU A 361 5.40 -0.28 45.93
N SER A 362 4.44 -0.53 46.83
CA SER A 362 4.55 -1.56 47.89
C SER A 362 4.67 -2.99 47.34
N ILE A 363 4.11 -3.24 46.15
CA ILE A 363 4.13 -4.54 45.49
C ILE A 363 5.45 -4.79 44.74
N ARG A 364 6.16 -3.71 44.35
CA ARG A 364 7.37 -3.77 43.52
C ARG A 364 8.43 -4.73 44.07
N PRO A 365 8.78 -4.72 45.38
CA PRO A 365 9.75 -5.67 45.93
C PRO A 365 9.26 -7.12 45.90
N ALA A 366 7.98 -7.37 46.21
CA ALA A 366 7.40 -8.71 46.23
C ALA A 366 7.37 -9.35 44.83
N VAL A 367 7.10 -8.54 43.80
CA VAL A 367 7.15 -9.01 42.41
C VAL A 367 8.57 -9.29 41.96
N MET A 368 9.52 -8.42 42.30
CA MET A 368 10.95 -8.65 42.02
C MET A 368 11.50 -9.87 42.76
N GLU A 369 11.10 -10.11 44.01
CA GLU A 369 11.49 -11.29 44.78
C GLU A 369 10.93 -12.57 44.16
N ARG A 370 9.67 -12.58 43.71
CA ARG A 370 9.07 -13.72 42.99
C ARG A 370 9.77 -14.00 41.67
N LEU A 371 10.14 -12.96 40.92
CA LEU A 371 10.97 -13.07 39.70
C LEU A 371 12.32 -13.71 40.00
N TYR A 372 13.02 -13.26 41.04
CA TYR A 372 14.30 -13.84 41.44
C TYR A 372 14.16 -15.25 42.01
N ALA A 373 13.08 -15.56 42.73
CA ALA A 373 12.79 -16.91 43.23
C ALA A 373 12.49 -17.88 42.08
N ALA A 374 11.70 -17.45 41.09
CA ALA A 374 11.44 -18.21 39.87
C ALA A 374 12.73 -18.46 39.08
N GLN A 375 13.56 -17.42 38.90
CA GLN A 375 14.87 -17.54 38.25
C GLN A 375 15.80 -18.53 38.97
N ARG A 376 15.80 -18.57 40.31
CA ARG A 376 16.61 -19.51 41.11
C ARG A 376 16.05 -20.93 41.15
N SER A 377 14.74 -21.10 40.99
CA SER A 377 14.07 -22.41 41.02
C SER A 377 14.29 -23.25 39.76
N VAL A 378 14.77 -22.62 38.69
CA VAL A 378 15.11 -23.28 37.43
C VAL A 378 16.57 -23.73 37.49
N SER A 379 16.81 -25.00 37.80
CA SER A 379 18.17 -25.56 37.68
C SER A 379 18.52 -25.68 36.19
N SER A 380 19.77 -25.41 35.84
CA SER A 380 20.28 -25.64 34.49
C SER A 380 20.12 -27.10 34.04
N ALA A 381 20.01 -28.06 34.97
CA ALA A 381 19.73 -29.46 34.68
C ALA A 381 18.28 -29.70 34.22
N ASP A 382 17.30 -28.99 34.77
CA ASP A 382 15.88 -29.11 34.36
C ASP A 382 15.66 -28.54 32.95
N LEU A 383 16.33 -27.43 32.61
CA LEU A 383 16.32 -26.87 31.26
C LEU A 383 17.01 -27.80 30.24
N LEU A 384 18.10 -28.46 30.64
CA LEU A 384 18.79 -29.46 29.83
C LEU A 384 17.94 -30.69 29.59
N GLN A 385 17.16 -31.14 30.58
CA GLN A 385 16.27 -32.30 30.45
C GLN A 385 15.10 -32.04 29.47
N VAL A 386 14.56 -30.81 29.46
CA VAL A 386 13.57 -30.37 28.46
C VAL A 386 14.19 -30.30 27.06
N ALA A 387 15.42 -29.76 26.95
CA ALA A 387 16.14 -29.68 25.68
C ALA A 387 16.57 -31.06 25.13
N GLU A 388 16.92 -32.01 25.99
CA GLU A 388 17.24 -33.41 25.63
C GLU A 388 15.99 -34.20 25.25
N GLY A 389 14.84 -33.95 25.92
CA GLY A 389 13.55 -34.52 25.55
C GLY A 389 13.11 -34.15 24.13
N LEU A 390 13.34 -32.88 23.73
CA LEU A 390 13.06 -32.37 22.38
C LEU A 390 14.03 -32.91 21.30
N LYS A 391 15.21 -33.42 21.68
CA LYS A 391 16.18 -34.04 20.76
C LYS A 391 15.94 -35.53 20.51
N SER A 392 15.10 -36.19 21.30
CA SER A 392 14.85 -37.63 21.17
C SER A 392 13.92 -37.97 19.98
N LYS A 393 14.25 -39.06 19.25
CA LYS A 393 13.58 -39.48 18.01
C LYS A 393 12.08 -39.77 18.22
N GLY A 394 11.23 -38.95 17.60
CA GLY A 394 9.78 -39.18 17.45
C GLY A 394 8.96 -38.72 18.66
N ILE A 395 8.44 -37.49 18.60
CA ILE A 395 7.45 -37.00 19.56
C ILE A 395 6.11 -37.72 19.30
N GLY A 396 5.72 -38.64 20.17
CA GLY A 396 4.44 -39.33 20.09
C GLY A 396 3.33 -38.51 20.74
N LEU A 397 2.53 -37.77 19.96
CA LEU A 397 1.37 -37.05 20.47
C LEU A 397 0.33 -38.05 21.01
N GLY A 398 0.05 -38.00 22.32
CA GLY A 398 -0.93 -38.83 23.00
C GLY A 398 -2.12 -38.02 23.54
N PRO A 399 -3.27 -38.64 23.85
CA PRO A 399 -4.39 -37.95 24.50
C PRO A 399 -3.99 -37.47 25.90
N CYS A 400 -4.55 -36.34 26.35
CA CYS A 400 -4.32 -35.82 27.70
C CYS A 400 -4.84 -36.79 28.78
N LEU A 401 -4.13 -36.89 29.90
CA LEU A 401 -4.36 -37.90 30.94
C LEU A 401 -5.66 -37.71 31.74
N SER A 402 -6.29 -36.54 31.71
CA SER A 402 -7.29 -36.13 32.71
C SER A 402 -8.73 -35.96 32.21
N GLY A 403 -9.05 -36.24 30.95
CA GLY A 403 -10.43 -36.13 30.46
C GLY A 403 -10.58 -36.71 29.06
N GLY A 404 -11.78 -37.21 28.71
CA GLY A 404 -12.07 -37.81 27.42
C GLY A 404 -11.51 -36.97 26.27
N GLY A 405 -10.78 -37.59 25.34
CA GLY A 405 -9.91 -36.90 24.37
C GLY A 405 -10.58 -35.88 23.45
N ILE A 406 -11.92 -35.80 23.47
CA ILE A 406 -12.72 -34.80 22.78
C ILE A 406 -13.83 -34.35 23.75
N SER A 407 -13.90 -33.06 24.04
CA SER A 407 -15.01 -32.44 24.78
C SER A 407 -15.73 -31.48 23.84
N CYS A 408 -17.04 -31.64 23.67
CA CYS A 408 -17.85 -30.74 22.86
C CYS A 408 -19.02 -30.21 23.69
N ASN A 409 -19.23 -28.90 23.65
CA ASN A 409 -20.41 -28.24 24.19
C ASN A 409 -21.14 -27.54 23.04
N PHE A 410 -22.45 -27.74 22.93
CA PHE A 410 -23.26 -27.09 21.92
C PHE A 410 -24.52 -26.50 22.55
N CYS A 411 -24.63 -25.18 22.51
CA CYS A 411 -25.73 -24.41 23.06
C CYS A 411 -26.57 -23.80 21.95
N VAL A 412 -27.88 -23.96 22.08
CA VAL A 412 -28.87 -23.22 21.30
C VAL A 412 -29.80 -22.47 22.22
N SER A 413 -29.92 -21.15 22.08
CA SER A 413 -30.79 -20.31 22.92
C SER A 413 -30.54 -20.48 24.43
N GLY A 414 -29.28 -20.69 24.83
CA GLY A 414 -28.90 -20.93 26.22
C GLY A 414 -29.18 -22.35 26.74
N GLN A 415 -29.75 -23.25 25.94
CA GLN A 415 -29.85 -24.67 26.25
C GLN A 415 -28.66 -25.41 25.65
N CYS A 416 -27.77 -25.90 26.51
CA CYS A 416 -26.55 -26.60 26.14
C CYS A 416 -26.71 -28.11 26.23
N ILE A 417 -26.15 -28.84 25.27
CA ILE A 417 -26.06 -30.31 25.28
C ILE A 417 -24.60 -30.66 25.58
N ASP A 418 -24.30 -31.04 26.82
CA ASP A 418 -22.98 -31.55 27.20
C ASP A 418 -22.88 -33.04 26.84
N GLN A 419 -21.92 -33.42 25.98
CA GLN A 419 -21.72 -34.82 25.62
C GLN A 419 -20.84 -35.55 26.64
N GLY A 420 -21.49 -36.27 27.56
CA GLY A 420 -20.83 -37.24 28.45
C GLY A 420 -20.65 -38.65 27.86
N GLY A 421 -21.08 -38.94 26.62
CA GLY A 421 -20.92 -40.29 26.06
C GLY A 421 -21.23 -40.42 24.57
N GLY A 422 -20.27 -40.98 23.82
CA GLY A 422 -20.42 -41.62 22.51
C GLY A 422 -21.03 -40.78 21.37
N PHE A 423 -20.21 -40.38 20.38
CA PHE A 423 -20.68 -39.72 19.15
C PHE A 423 -21.64 -40.63 18.35
N SER A 424 -22.95 -40.39 18.47
CA SER A 424 -23.95 -40.84 17.51
C SER A 424 -24.18 -39.75 16.45
N MET A 425 -24.16 -40.09 15.16
CA MET A 425 -24.35 -39.14 14.03
C MET A 425 -25.78 -38.57 13.92
N ASP A 426 -26.71 -38.98 14.79
CA ASP A 426 -28.12 -38.56 14.73
C ASP A 426 -28.37 -37.10 15.21
N HIS A 427 -27.34 -36.44 15.77
CA HIS A 427 -27.43 -35.08 16.30
C HIS A 427 -27.56 -33.98 15.23
N PHE A 428 -27.20 -34.26 13.96
CA PHE A 428 -27.47 -33.33 12.86
C PHE A 428 -28.98 -33.11 12.63
N SER A 429 -29.82 -34.08 12.96
CA SER A 429 -31.29 -33.93 12.87
C SER A 429 -31.84 -32.99 13.95
N ALA A 430 -31.29 -33.07 15.17
CA ALA A 430 -31.58 -32.15 16.27
C ALA A 430 -31.14 -30.73 15.91
N LEU A 431 -29.91 -30.58 15.37
CA LEU A 431 -29.38 -29.31 14.87
C LEU A 431 -30.28 -28.68 13.79
N THR A 432 -30.73 -29.50 12.83
CA THR A 432 -31.61 -29.06 11.73
C THR A 432 -33.00 -28.64 12.23
N SER A 433 -33.49 -29.29 13.29
CA SER A 433 -34.79 -28.96 13.91
C SER A 433 -34.70 -27.67 14.74
N LEU A 434 -33.55 -27.42 15.36
CA LEU A 434 -33.25 -26.20 16.14
C LEU A 434 -32.99 -24.98 15.25
N ILE A 435 -32.37 -25.15 14.08
CA ILE A 435 -32.13 -24.07 13.10
C ILE A 435 -33.43 -23.58 12.43
N LYS A 436 -34.49 -24.41 12.41
CA LYS A 436 -35.80 -24.02 11.86
C LYS A 436 -36.64 -23.15 12.80
N GLY A 437 -36.21 -22.97 14.06
CA GLY A 437 -36.87 -22.08 15.01
C GLY A 437 -36.50 -20.60 14.78
N PRO A 438 -37.40 -19.65 15.08
CA PRO A 438 -37.08 -18.23 14.98
C PRO A 438 -36.01 -17.86 16.02
N SER A 439 -34.87 -17.34 15.52
CA SER A 439 -33.84 -16.60 16.28
C SER A 439 -33.26 -17.27 17.53
N GLY A 440 -32.85 -18.53 17.46
CA GLY A 440 -32.06 -19.13 18.54
C GLY A 440 -30.57 -18.80 18.45
N CYS A 441 -29.95 -18.39 19.56
CA CYS A 441 -28.50 -18.20 19.66
C CYS A 441 -27.76 -19.49 19.39
N LEU A 442 -26.76 -19.51 18.50
CA LEU A 442 -25.94 -20.69 18.28
C LEU A 442 -24.52 -20.45 18.82
N SER A 443 -24.09 -21.26 19.78
CA SER A 443 -22.69 -21.31 20.19
C SER A 443 -22.31 -22.74 20.48
N GLY A 444 -21.23 -23.23 19.89
CA GLY A 444 -20.69 -24.51 20.28
C GLY A 444 -19.21 -24.61 19.97
N ASP A 445 -18.50 -25.34 20.81
CA ASP A 445 -17.07 -25.57 20.69
C ASP A 445 -16.75 -27.02 20.99
N CYS A 446 -15.72 -27.52 20.33
CA CYS A 446 -15.16 -28.83 20.51
C CYS A 446 -13.66 -28.67 20.71
N SER A 447 -13.15 -29.25 21.80
CA SER A 447 -11.76 -29.17 22.19
C SER A 447 -11.13 -30.55 22.16
N VAL A 448 -9.99 -30.68 21.48
CA VAL A 448 -9.15 -31.88 21.44
C VAL A 448 -7.85 -31.58 22.17
N CYS A 449 -7.55 -32.36 23.20
CA CYS A 449 -6.34 -32.18 24.01
C CYS A 449 -5.27 -33.22 23.62
N MET A 450 -4.07 -32.75 23.28
CA MET A 450 -2.92 -33.56 22.85
C MET A 450 -1.70 -33.25 23.73
N GLY A 451 -1.17 -34.24 24.45
CA GLY A 451 0.09 -34.14 25.20
C GLY A 451 1.29 -34.70 24.42
N LEU A 452 2.50 -34.20 24.69
CA LEU A 452 3.73 -34.73 24.08
C LEU A 452 4.06 -36.16 24.55
N LYS A 453 3.68 -36.51 25.79
CA LYS A 453 3.59 -37.87 26.38
C LYS A 453 2.54 -37.85 27.50
N PRO A 454 2.00 -39.01 27.92
CA PRO A 454 1.16 -39.10 29.12
C PRO A 454 1.93 -38.61 30.36
N GLY A 455 1.57 -37.44 30.89
CA GLY A 455 2.15 -36.84 32.09
C GLY A 455 3.09 -35.65 31.84
N ASP A 456 3.28 -35.27 30.57
CA ASP A 456 4.24 -34.22 30.21
C ASP A 456 3.83 -32.80 30.61
N ALA A 457 4.86 -31.98 30.77
CA ALA A 457 4.79 -30.57 31.13
C ALA A 457 4.23 -29.65 30.03
N LEU A 458 3.92 -30.16 28.84
CA LEU A 458 3.33 -29.40 27.74
C LEU A 458 2.16 -30.18 27.13
N GLN A 459 1.01 -29.54 27.05
CA GLN A 459 -0.23 -30.04 26.45
C GLN A 459 -0.73 -28.99 25.46
N PHE A 460 -1.20 -29.42 24.29
CA PHE A 460 -1.81 -28.56 23.29
C PHE A 460 -3.31 -28.84 23.25
N ILE A 461 -4.13 -27.83 23.45
CA ILE A 461 -5.58 -27.90 23.30
C ILE A 461 -5.92 -27.22 21.98
N LEU A 462 -6.45 -27.99 21.04
CA LEU A 462 -7.00 -27.45 19.80
C LEU A 462 -8.51 -27.38 19.96
N SER A 463 -9.04 -26.17 20.09
CA SER A 463 -10.46 -25.89 20.17
C SER A 463 -10.96 -25.40 18.81
N PHE A 464 -12.12 -25.85 18.37
CA PHE A 464 -12.80 -25.33 17.20
C PHE A 464 -14.29 -25.18 17.50
N GLY A 465 -14.89 -24.09 17.03
CA GLY A 465 -16.27 -23.79 17.37
C GLY A 465 -16.96 -22.91 16.35
N VAL A 466 -18.23 -22.67 16.63
CA VAL A 466 -19.09 -21.72 15.93
C VAL A 466 -19.70 -20.81 16.98
N ALA A 467 -19.69 -19.51 16.74
CA ALA A 467 -20.32 -18.53 17.61
C ALA A 467 -21.04 -17.47 16.79
N MET A 468 -22.14 -16.94 17.33
CA MET A 468 -22.88 -15.81 16.78
C MET A 468 -23.61 -15.03 17.88
N ALA A 469 -23.77 -13.72 17.67
CA ALA A 469 -24.62 -12.83 18.45
C ALA A 469 -26.06 -12.84 17.93
N CYS A 470 -27.04 -12.61 18.82
CA CYS A 470 -28.44 -12.96 18.58
C CYS A 470 -29.43 -11.80 18.69
N SER A 471 -29.00 -10.56 18.43
CA SER A 471 -29.91 -9.42 18.57
C SER A 471 -30.86 -9.29 17.37
N ASN A 472 -30.35 -9.42 16.16
CA ASN A 472 -31.12 -9.35 14.91
C ASN A 472 -30.37 -10.06 13.76
N ALA A 473 -31.01 -10.18 12.60
CA ALA A 473 -30.39 -10.85 11.44
C ALA A 473 -29.10 -10.16 10.98
N ALA A 474 -28.98 -8.84 11.10
CA ALA A 474 -27.74 -8.13 10.79
C ALA A 474 -26.60 -8.55 11.74
N ALA A 475 -26.86 -8.59 13.05
CA ALA A 475 -25.91 -9.07 14.04
C ALA A 475 -25.55 -10.53 13.81
N MET A 476 -26.50 -11.39 13.41
CA MET A 476 -26.20 -12.76 13.00
C MET A 476 -25.19 -12.79 11.84
N PHE A 477 -25.42 -12.03 10.77
CA PHE A 477 -24.54 -12.02 9.61
C PHE A 477 -23.14 -11.46 9.95
N THR A 478 -23.04 -10.44 10.79
CA THR A 478 -21.74 -9.83 11.12
C THR A 478 -20.94 -10.62 12.16
N SER A 479 -21.61 -11.38 13.04
CA SER A 479 -20.95 -12.07 14.14
C SER A 479 -20.86 -13.58 13.98
N PHE A 480 -21.59 -14.19 13.05
CA PHE A 480 -21.46 -15.63 12.79
C PHE A 480 -20.06 -15.91 12.26
N HIS A 481 -19.30 -16.66 13.04
CA HIS A 481 -17.97 -17.10 12.66
C HIS A 481 -17.70 -18.53 13.12
N ILE A 482 -16.89 -19.20 12.32
CA ILE A 482 -16.29 -20.48 12.63
C ILE A 482 -14.88 -20.17 13.11
N TRP A 483 -14.50 -20.64 14.29
CA TRP A 483 -13.17 -20.38 14.83
C TRP A 483 -12.41 -21.66 15.16
N ALA A 484 -11.09 -21.55 15.16
CA ALA A 484 -10.17 -22.55 15.65
C ALA A 484 -9.10 -21.85 16.50
N ALA A 485 -8.90 -22.31 17.74
CA ALA A 485 -7.91 -21.79 18.66
C ALA A 485 -6.93 -22.90 19.07
N LEU A 486 -5.64 -22.60 19.02
CA LEU A 486 -4.59 -23.44 19.57
C LEU A 486 -4.13 -22.85 20.89
N THR A 487 -4.27 -23.61 21.97
CA THR A 487 -3.87 -23.23 23.32
C THR A 487 -2.74 -24.14 23.78
N LEU A 488 -1.65 -23.56 24.26
CA LEU A 488 -0.54 -24.29 24.88
C LEU A 488 -0.71 -24.24 26.39
N CYS A 489 -0.87 -25.41 26.99
CA CYS A 489 -0.87 -25.60 28.42
C CYS A 489 0.47 -26.13 28.92
N ILE A 490 1.04 -25.48 29.92
CA ILE A 490 2.28 -25.85 30.57
C ILE A 490 1.93 -26.50 31.92
N GLY A 491 2.09 -27.83 32.01
CA GLY A 491 1.95 -28.62 33.23
C GLY A 491 3.29 -28.91 33.92
N GLY A 492 3.28 -29.72 34.98
CA GLY A 492 4.51 -30.18 35.65
C GLY A 492 5.28 -29.08 36.40
N VAL A 493 6.61 -29.18 36.44
CA VAL A 493 7.50 -28.20 37.13
C VAL A 493 7.44 -26.83 36.46
N LEU A 494 7.41 -26.79 35.12
CA LEU A 494 7.23 -25.56 34.35
C LEU A 494 5.85 -24.93 34.61
N GLY A 495 4.79 -25.74 34.77
CA GLY A 495 3.47 -25.27 35.18
C GLY A 495 3.44 -24.66 36.59
N LYS A 496 4.23 -25.19 37.53
CA LYS A 496 4.39 -24.61 38.87
C LYS A 496 5.19 -23.30 38.83
N ILE A 497 6.21 -23.21 37.98
CA ILE A 497 6.96 -21.96 37.76
C ILE A 497 6.06 -20.91 37.11
N ALA A 498 5.36 -21.29 36.04
CA ALA A 498 4.36 -20.50 35.34
C ALA A 498 3.30 -19.96 36.33
N SER A 499 2.70 -20.83 37.14
CA SER A 499 1.74 -20.45 38.18
C SER A 499 2.36 -19.52 39.25
N ALA A 500 3.61 -19.76 39.68
CA ALA A 500 4.29 -18.93 40.68
C ALA A 500 4.59 -17.49 40.21
N ILE A 501 4.78 -17.29 38.90
CA ILE A 501 4.96 -15.97 38.29
C ILE A 501 3.65 -15.38 37.70
N GLY A 502 2.53 -16.08 37.86
CA GLY A 502 1.21 -15.61 37.45
C GLY A 502 0.79 -15.96 36.03
N TRP A 503 1.43 -16.90 35.38
CA TRP A 503 0.94 -17.39 34.09
C TRP A 503 -0.27 -18.29 34.35
N SER A 504 -1.32 -18.11 33.54
CA SER A 504 -2.28 -19.19 33.37
C SER A 504 -1.51 -20.43 32.92
N ALA A 505 -1.86 -21.59 33.47
CA ALA A 505 -1.27 -22.86 33.02
C ALA A 505 -1.55 -23.14 31.54
N CYS A 506 -2.37 -22.33 30.85
CA CYS A 506 -2.75 -22.42 29.45
C CYS A 506 -2.76 -21.02 28.81
N ALA A 507 -2.10 -20.86 27.66
CA ALA A 507 -2.08 -19.63 26.89
C ALA A 507 -2.43 -19.91 25.43
N GLY A 508 -3.35 -19.11 24.87
CA GLY A 508 -3.70 -19.16 23.44
C GLY A 508 -2.50 -18.77 22.58
N LEU A 509 -2.01 -19.68 21.75
CA LEU A 509 -0.93 -19.43 20.79
C LEU A 509 -1.46 -18.83 19.49
N ALA A 510 -2.62 -19.32 19.04
CA ALA A 510 -3.22 -18.92 17.79
C ALA A 510 -4.74 -18.96 17.91
N HIS A 511 -5.42 -17.99 17.32
CA HIS A 511 -6.86 -18.01 17.14
C HIS A 511 -7.19 -17.57 15.72
N VAL A 512 -7.93 -18.40 14.99
CA VAL A 512 -8.36 -18.16 13.62
C VAL A 512 -9.87 -18.11 13.62
N GLY A 513 -10.46 -16.99 13.20
CA GLY A 513 -11.90 -16.82 13.03
C GLY A 513 -12.24 -16.57 11.57
N TYR A 514 -13.20 -17.29 11.00
CA TYR A 514 -13.73 -17.08 9.66
C TYR A 514 -15.21 -16.71 9.73
N PHE A 515 -15.55 -15.53 9.22
CA PHE A 515 -16.88 -14.96 9.17
C PHE A 515 -17.43 -15.11 7.74
N PRO A 516 -18.15 -16.19 7.42
CA PRO A 516 -18.50 -16.53 6.05
C PRO A 516 -19.39 -15.49 5.36
N PHE A 517 -20.31 -14.84 6.08
CA PHE A 517 -21.28 -13.92 5.47
C PHE A 517 -20.69 -12.59 5.02
N ILE A 518 -19.74 -12.07 5.80
CA ILE A 518 -18.98 -10.85 5.50
C ILE A 518 -17.61 -11.14 4.87
N ASN A 519 -17.31 -12.42 4.63
CA ASN A 519 -16.10 -12.92 3.98
C ASN A 519 -14.79 -12.39 4.61
N LYS A 520 -14.75 -12.39 5.95
CA LYS A 520 -13.64 -11.92 6.78
C LYS A 520 -12.94 -13.10 7.44
N MET A 521 -11.61 -13.08 7.52
CA MET A 521 -10.80 -14.03 8.27
C MET A 521 -9.85 -13.28 9.20
N THR A 522 -9.92 -13.56 10.49
CA THR A 522 -9.05 -12.98 11.51
C THR A 522 -8.10 -14.05 12.02
N ILE A 523 -6.80 -13.84 11.94
CA ILE A 523 -5.78 -14.71 12.52
C ILE A 523 -5.06 -13.89 13.58
N THR A 524 -5.09 -14.34 14.82
CA THR A 524 -4.34 -13.72 15.92
C THR A 524 -3.36 -14.75 16.44
N LEU A 525 -2.06 -14.55 16.20
CA LEU A 525 -0.99 -15.31 16.83
C LEU A 525 -0.52 -14.51 18.03
N SER A 526 -0.52 -15.12 19.20
CA SER A 526 0.07 -14.54 20.40
C SER A 526 1.16 -15.48 20.86
N LEU A 527 2.41 -15.04 20.82
CA LEU A 527 3.50 -15.76 21.46
C LEU A 527 3.59 -15.26 22.91
N PRO A 528 3.14 -16.05 23.90
CA PRO A 528 3.23 -15.66 25.30
C PRO A 528 4.70 -15.79 25.75
N ILE A 529 5.44 -14.69 25.81
CA ILE A 529 6.71 -14.62 26.56
C ILE A 529 6.48 -13.69 27.75
N PHE A 530 5.63 -14.13 28.68
CA PHE A 530 5.26 -13.32 29.83
C PHE A 530 6.40 -13.30 30.86
N ILE A 531 7.22 -12.26 30.90
CA ILE A 531 7.94 -11.94 32.14
C ILE A 531 6.95 -11.09 32.98
N PRO A 532 6.90 -11.21 34.32
CA PRO A 532 6.09 -10.32 35.16
C PRO A 532 6.60 -8.87 35.15
N PRO A 533 5.70 -7.85 35.19
CA PRO A 533 6.07 -6.46 35.39
C PRO A 533 7.11 -6.27 36.50
N PRO A 534 8.18 -5.49 36.29
CA PRO A 534 8.33 -4.45 35.27
C PRO A 534 8.90 -4.90 33.92
N LEU A 535 9.02 -6.21 33.66
CA LEU A 535 9.50 -6.74 32.37
C LEU A 535 8.47 -7.70 31.80
N GLY A 536 7.99 -7.51 30.58
CA GLY A 536 7.07 -8.42 29.91
C GLY A 536 7.30 -8.33 28.41
N LEU A 537 7.11 -9.41 27.66
CA LEU A 537 7.28 -9.47 26.20
C LEU A 537 6.02 -10.11 25.58
N ALA A 538 5.24 -9.34 24.85
CA ALA A 538 4.11 -9.84 24.08
C ALA A 538 4.41 -9.62 22.61
N ALA A 539 4.32 -10.68 21.79
CA ALA A 539 4.43 -10.56 20.35
C ALA A 539 3.09 -10.91 19.67
N PRO A 540 2.07 -10.03 19.72
CA PRO A 540 0.84 -10.25 18.98
C PRO A 540 1.07 -10.01 17.48
N ILE A 541 0.60 -10.96 16.67
CA ILE A 541 0.41 -10.81 15.23
C ILE A 541 -1.10 -10.91 15.01
N GLU A 542 -1.73 -9.82 14.61
CA GLU A 542 -3.14 -9.77 14.24
C GLU A 542 -3.24 -9.56 12.72
N VAL A 543 -3.86 -10.49 12.02
CA VAL A 543 -4.02 -10.50 10.57
C VAL A 543 -5.51 -10.50 10.27
N ASN A 544 -6.03 -9.41 9.72
CA ASN A 544 -7.41 -9.30 9.25
C ASN A 544 -7.42 -9.38 7.73
N LEU A 545 -7.91 -10.50 7.20
CA LEU A 545 -7.97 -10.78 5.76
C LEU A 545 -9.40 -10.72 5.26
N ASN A 546 -9.57 -9.95 4.21
CA ASN A 546 -10.81 -9.76 3.48
C ASN A 546 -10.81 -10.70 2.27
N LEU A 547 -11.46 -11.87 2.38
CA LEU A 547 -11.32 -12.96 1.40
C LEU A 547 -12.15 -12.77 0.11
N GLY A 548 -13.02 -11.76 0.06
CA GLY A 548 -13.84 -11.45 -1.12
C GLY A 548 -15.02 -10.56 -0.75
N ASP A 549 -15.97 -10.35 -1.65
CA ASP A 549 -17.14 -9.49 -1.38
C ASP A 549 -18.11 -10.09 -0.34
N LEU A 550 -19.07 -9.30 0.15
CA LEU A 550 -20.19 -9.79 0.98
C LEU A 550 -20.94 -10.91 0.23
N THR A 551 -21.47 -11.89 0.96
CA THR A 551 -22.19 -13.01 0.32
C THR A 551 -23.52 -12.56 -0.28
N PRO A 552 -24.05 -13.27 -1.31
CA PRO A 552 -25.38 -13.00 -1.85
C PRO A 552 -26.51 -13.02 -0.81
N ALA A 553 -26.35 -13.79 0.28
CA ALA A 553 -27.31 -13.81 1.38
C ALA A 553 -27.42 -12.44 2.08
N VAL A 554 -26.28 -11.78 2.32
CA VAL A 554 -26.25 -10.43 2.90
C VAL A 554 -26.86 -9.41 1.94
N TYR A 555 -26.53 -9.48 0.65
CA TYR A 555 -27.12 -8.59 -0.37
C TYR A 555 -28.63 -8.76 -0.49
N ASN A 556 -29.13 -9.99 -0.51
CA ASN A 556 -30.58 -10.27 -0.55
C ASN A 556 -31.29 -9.79 0.72
N TYR A 557 -30.66 -9.95 1.88
CA TYR A 557 -31.20 -9.43 3.14
C TYR A 557 -31.26 -7.91 3.14
N CYS A 558 -30.15 -7.22 2.81
CA CYS A 558 -30.10 -5.77 2.83
C CYS A 558 -31.00 -5.13 1.76
N SER A 559 -31.08 -5.70 0.55
CA SER A 559 -31.98 -5.19 -0.50
C SER A 559 -33.47 -5.34 -0.13
N GLY A 560 -33.82 -6.36 0.67
CA GLY A 560 -35.17 -6.54 1.22
C GLY A 560 -35.61 -5.43 2.20
N LEU A 561 -34.67 -4.63 2.72
CA LEU A 561 -34.95 -3.51 3.61
C LEU A 561 -35.31 -2.21 2.87
N GLY A 562 -35.33 -2.23 1.52
CA GLY A 562 -35.67 -1.07 0.70
C GLY A 562 -34.71 0.10 0.95
N HIS A 563 -35.19 1.19 1.52
CA HIS A 563 -34.35 2.37 1.79
C HIS A 563 -33.34 2.18 2.92
N GLY A 564 -33.51 1.16 3.76
CA GLY A 564 -32.51 0.75 4.76
C GLY A 564 -31.33 -0.04 4.19
N GLU A 565 -31.32 -0.32 2.87
CA GLU A 565 -30.28 -1.11 2.22
C GLU A 565 -28.87 -0.56 2.44
N TYR A 566 -28.68 0.77 2.30
CA TYR A 566 -27.38 1.42 2.52
C TYR A 566 -26.86 1.22 3.94
N ASN A 567 -27.68 1.51 4.96
CA ASN A 567 -27.28 1.38 6.36
C ASN A 567 -27.00 -0.07 6.74
N CYS A 568 -27.78 -1.01 6.19
CA CYS A 568 -27.52 -2.44 6.33
C CYS A 568 -26.15 -2.81 5.72
N LEU A 569 -25.90 -2.45 4.46
CA LEU A 569 -24.63 -2.74 3.79
C LEU A 569 -23.44 -2.07 4.48
N GLN A 570 -23.60 -0.82 4.91
CA GLN A 570 -22.57 -0.10 5.67
C GLN A 570 -22.22 -0.83 6.95
N SER A 571 -23.20 -1.25 7.76
CA SER A 571 -22.93 -2.02 8.98
C SER A 571 -22.21 -3.35 8.71
N MET A 572 -22.45 -3.98 7.55
CA MET A 572 -21.79 -5.23 7.15
C MET A 572 -20.34 -5.00 6.72
N PHE A 573 -20.07 -3.93 5.98
CA PHE A 573 -18.71 -3.56 5.60
C PHE A 573 -17.91 -3.00 6.80
N ASP A 574 -18.54 -2.24 7.69
CA ASP A 574 -17.90 -1.75 8.92
C ASP A 574 -17.50 -2.92 9.84
N ALA A 575 -18.36 -3.94 9.98
CA ALA A 575 -18.03 -5.17 10.73
C ALA A 575 -16.89 -5.98 10.09
N ARG A 576 -16.77 -5.91 8.76
CA ARG A 576 -15.68 -6.52 8.01
C ARG A 576 -14.35 -5.83 8.31
N GLY A 577 -14.33 -4.51 8.35
CA GLY A 577 -13.14 -3.70 8.65
C GLY A 577 -12.08 -3.75 7.55
N PRO A 578 -10.99 -2.97 7.69
CA PRO A 578 -9.93 -2.91 6.70
C PRO A 578 -9.12 -4.21 6.66
N THR A 579 -8.62 -4.55 5.47
CA THR A 579 -7.63 -5.61 5.30
C THR A 579 -6.31 -5.14 5.89
N GLY A 580 -5.69 -5.92 6.76
CA GLY A 580 -4.41 -5.52 7.30
C GLY A 580 -3.68 -6.56 8.12
N VAL A 581 -2.39 -6.34 8.28
CA VAL A 581 -1.50 -7.09 9.16
C VAL A 581 -0.94 -6.12 10.18
N SER A 582 -1.18 -6.40 11.45
CA SER A 582 -0.59 -5.73 12.60
C SER A 582 0.37 -6.72 13.26
N MET A 583 1.64 -6.35 13.36
CA MET A 583 2.66 -7.14 14.06
C MET A 583 3.27 -6.22 15.11
N GLY A 584 3.24 -6.63 16.38
CA GLY A 584 3.87 -5.91 17.47
C GLY A 584 4.73 -6.85 18.30
N VAL A 585 5.88 -6.37 18.77
CA VAL A 585 6.64 -6.90 19.89
C VAL A 585 6.61 -5.82 20.94
N ASP A 586 5.68 -5.97 21.86
CA ASP A 586 5.46 -5.07 22.97
C ASP A 586 6.33 -5.55 24.14
N VAL A 587 7.22 -4.69 24.62
CA VAL A 587 8.09 -5.00 25.76
C VAL A 587 7.84 -4.01 26.87
N LEU A 588 7.44 -4.49 28.03
CA LEU A 588 7.42 -3.67 29.23
C LEU A 588 8.86 -3.32 29.61
N LEU A 589 9.29 -2.09 29.32
CA LEU A 589 10.57 -1.56 29.76
C LEU A 589 10.30 -0.61 30.91
N GLY A 590 10.89 -0.89 32.07
CA GLY A 590 11.12 0.12 33.09
C GLY A 590 12.16 1.12 32.59
N VAL A 591 11.74 2.07 31.76
CA VAL A 591 12.64 3.12 31.27
C VAL A 591 12.75 4.17 32.36
N GLN A 592 13.95 4.32 32.90
CA GLN A 592 14.28 5.45 33.76
C GLN A 592 14.43 6.69 32.87
N ILE A 593 13.37 7.48 32.77
CA ILE A 593 13.44 8.78 32.08
C ILE A 593 14.17 9.74 33.05
N PRO A 594 15.23 10.46 32.64
CA PRO A 594 16.04 11.34 33.52
C PRO A 594 15.27 12.48 34.22
N VAL A 595 13.94 12.52 34.12
CA VAL A 595 13.07 13.58 34.63
C VAL A 595 11.74 13.05 35.24
N LEU A 596 11.33 11.80 34.94
CA LEU A 596 10.00 11.25 35.33
C LEU A 596 10.04 9.96 36.17
N GLY A 597 11.25 9.44 36.47
CA GLY A 597 11.43 8.17 37.19
C GLY A 597 11.14 6.93 36.32
N THR A 598 11.20 5.75 36.94
CA THR A 598 11.00 4.44 36.28
C THR A 598 9.51 4.16 36.14
N VAL A 599 8.96 4.27 34.92
CA VAL A 599 7.57 3.90 34.64
C VAL A 599 7.57 2.61 33.83
N GLY A 600 6.88 1.58 34.31
CA GLY A 600 6.68 0.34 33.56
C GLY A 600 5.81 0.65 32.34
N LYS A 601 6.41 0.79 31.16
CA LYS A 601 5.70 1.04 29.91
C LYS A 601 5.91 -0.12 28.95
N TRP A 602 4.83 -0.63 28.38
CA TRP A 602 4.88 -1.52 27.22
C TRP A 602 5.34 -0.66 26.03
N VAL A 603 6.62 -0.73 25.72
CA VAL A 603 7.22 -0.16 24.54
C VAL A 603 7.10 -1.21 23.45
N ARG A 604 6.21 -1.00 22.48
CA ARG A 604 6.35 -1.66 21.16
C ARG A 604 7.75 -1.34 20.64
N ILE A 605 8.67 -2.29 20.78
CA ILE A 605 10.07 -2.15 20.35
C ILE A 605 10.15 -2.41 18.85
N LEU A 606 9.35 -3.36 18.36
CA LEU A 606 9.22 -3.66 16.95
C LEU A 606 7.74 -3.72 16.62
N GLY A 607 7.28 -2.99 15.62
CA GLY A 607 5.98 -3.28 15.07
C GLY A 607 5.65 -2.45 13.85
N PHE A 608 4.86 -3.04 12.99
CA PHE A 608 4.38 -2.41 11.77
C PHE A 608 2.90 -2.74 11.62
N ASP A 609 2.14 -1.70 11.35
CA ASP A 609 0.72 -1.78 11.03
C ASP A 609 0.59 -1.47 9.55
N MET A 610 0.22 -2.49 8.78
CA MET A 610 -0.11 -2.35 7.37
C MET A 610 -1.61 -2.63 7.23
N ALA A 611 -2.43 -1.59 7.30
CA ALA A 611 -3.86 -1.69 7.05
C ALA A 611 -4.26 -0.81 5.85
N GLU A 612 -5.14 -1.33 5.00
CA GLU A 612 -5.82 -0.52 4.00
C GLU A 612 -6.64 0.58 4.70
N LYS A 613 -6.81 1.74 4.05
CA LYS A 613 -7.74 2.75 4.56
C LYS A 613 -9.15 2.17 4.55
N ASP A 614 -9.89 2.40 5.63
CA ASP A 614 -11.29 2.00 5.71
C ASP A 614 -12.09 2.63 4.56
N ASN A 615 -12.59 1.78 3.67
CA ASN A 615 -13.40 2.12 2.51
C ASN A 615 -14.82 1.53 2.62
N SER A 616 -15.21 1.07 3.82
CA SER A 616 -16.50 0.40 4.08
C SER A 616 -17.69 1.25 3.65
N ARG A 617 -17.61 2.55 3.94
CA ARG A 617 -18.62 3.55 3.52
C ARG A 617 -18.74 3.67 2.00
N GLU A 618 -17.61 3.72 1.29
CA GLU A 618 -17.58 3.88 -0.17
C GLU A 618 -18.07 2.59 -0.87
N LEU A 619 -17.70 1.41 -0.36
CA LEU A 619 -18.19 0.12 -0.84
C LEU A 619 -19.70 -0.02 -0.64
N ALA A 620 -20.23 0.37 0.52
CA ALA A 620 -21.66 0.38 0.79
C ALA A 620 -22.43 1.29 -0.16
N MET A 621 -21.91 2.51 -0.42
CA MET A 621 -22.51 3.45 -1.38
C MET A 621 -22.59 2.85 -2.79
N ASN A 622 -21.47 2.29 -3.26
CA ASN A 622 -21.37 1.68 -4.59
C ASN A 622 -22.34 0.52 -4.77
N LYS A 623 -22.48 -0.35 -3.76
CA LYS A 623 -23.33 -1.53 -3.83
C LYS A 623 -24.82 -1.19 -3.71
N ALA A 624 -25.18 -0.22 -2.88
CA ALA A 624 -26.56 0.26 -2.76
C ALA A 624 -26.99 1.13 -3.96
N GLY A 625 -26.04 1.60 -4.79
CA GLY A 625 -26.33 2.53 -5.88
C GLY A 625 -26.81 3.90 -5.37
N VAL A 626 -26.25 4.36 -4.25
CA VAL A 626 -26.63 5.61 -3.60
C VAL A 626 -25.45 6.60 -3.57
N THR A 627 -25.77 7.88 -3.55
CA THR A 627 -24.83 8.97 -3.22
C THR A 627 -25.23 9.60 -1.89
N ILE A 628 -24.24 10.16 -1.16
CA ILE A 628 -24.50 10.89 0.09
C ILE A 628 -24.62 12.38 -0.22
N GLU A 629 -25.78 12.95 0.06
CA GLU A 629 -26.02 14.39 -0.01
C GLU A 629 -25.85 15.01 1.38
N TYR A 630 -24.96 15.99 1.46
CA TYR A 630 -24.65 16.70 2.71
C TYR A 630 -25.50 17.97 2.81
N ILE A 631 -26.46 17.98 3.73
CA ILE A 631 -27.33 19.13 3.99
C ILE A 631 -26.75 20.00 5.12
N GLY A 632 -26.01 19.39 6.05
CA GLY A 632 -25.38 20.08 7.17
C GLY A 632 -26.36 20.45 8.29
N LYS A 633 -25.93 21.33 9.19
CA LYS A 633 -26.73 21.85 10.33
C LYS A 633 -27.65 22.98 9.87
N SER A 634 -28.80 23.13 10.53
CA SER A 634 -29.74 24.22 10.23
C SER A 634 -30.32 24.84 11.49
N SER A 635 -30.48 26.16 11.51
CA SER A 635 -31.32 26.87 12.50
C SER A 635 -32.80 26.93 12.08
N SER A 636 -33.09 26.72 10.79
CA SER A 636 -34.44 26.70 10.21
C SER A 636 -35.00 25.27 10.14
N ALA A 637 -36.31 25.12 10.35
CA ALA A 637 -37.01 23.84 10.16
C ALA A 637 -37.01 23.37 8.69
N VAL A 638 -36.67 24.24 7.73
CA VAL A 638 -36.58 23.92 6.29
C VAL A 638 -35.27 24.46 5.72
N VAL A 639 -34.54 23.62 4.98
CA VAL A 639 -33.36 24.00 4.19
C VAL A 639 -33.47 23.39 2.80
N CYS A 640 -33.11 24.18 1.79
CA CYS A 640 -32.98 23.70 0.42
C CYS A 640 -31.55 23.91 -0.06
N GLY A 641 -30.95 22.87 -0.64
CA GLY A 641 -29.62 22.90 -1.25
C GLY A 641 -29.67 22.49 -2.72
N LYS A 642 -28.58 22.75 -3.45
CA LYS A 642 -28.39 22.22 -4.81
C LYS A 642 -27.53 20.97 -4.74
N THR A 643 -28.00 19.85 -5.29
CA THR A 643 -27.28 18.57 -5.35
C THR A 643 -26.41 18.47 -6.61
N PHE A 644 -25.37 17.64 -6.57
CA PHE A 644 -24.46 17.47 -7.71
C PHE A 644 -25.06 16.64 -8.86
N SER A 645 -26.12 15.87 -8.61
CA SER A 645 -26.72 14.96 -9.59
C SER A 645 -28.25 14.85 -9.45
N ASN A 646 -28.88 14.19 -10.44
CA ASN A 646 -30.31 13.83 -10.44
C ASN A 646 -30.57 12.72 -9.41
N VAL A 647 -30.49 13.05 -8.13
CA VAL A 647 -30.76 12.12 -7.03
C VAL A 647 -32.25 12.06 -6.74
N ASN A 648 -32.75 10.86 -6.46
CA ASN A 648 -34.08 10.66 -5.89
C ASN A 648 -33.93 10.13 -4.47
N CYS A 649 -34.00 11.06 -3.52
CA CYS A 649 -34.08 10.75 -2.09
C CYS A 649 -35.53 10.42 -1.75
N VAL A 650 -35.75 9.42 -0.91
CA VAL A 650 -37.09 9.18 -0.38
C VAL A 650 -37.48 10.21 0.67
N GLN A 651 -38.79 10.41 0.82
CA GLN A 651 -39.33 11.45 1.69
C GLN A 651 -38.83 11.34 3.13
N HIS A 652 -38.56 10.14 3.63
CA HIS A 652 -38.07 9.90 4.98
C HIS A 652 -36.55 9.59 5.01
N ALA A 653 -35.78 9.96 3.99
CA ALA A 653 -34.34 9.67 3.95
C ALA A 653 -33.55 10.33 5.09
N GLY A 654 -34.12 11.36 5.73
CA GLY A 654 -33.52 11.99 6.91
C GLY A 654 -33.94 11.35 8.24
N ASP A 655 -34.90 10.41 8.24
CA ASP A 655 -35.44 9.80 9.45
C ASP A 655 -34.42 8.86 10.13
N PRO A 656 -34.61 8.55 11.42
CA PRO A 656 -33.72 7.68 12.16
C PRO A 656 -33.78 6.27 11.54
N GLY A 657 -32.62 5.66 11.30
CA GLY A 657 -32.50 4.39 10.58
C GLY A 657 -32.46 4.50 9.05
N PHE A 658 -32.76 5.67 8.47
CA PHE A 658 -32.71 5.90 7.01
C PHE A 658 -31.65 6.91 6.58
N ARG A 659 -31.28 7.85 7.46
CA ARG A 659 -30.17 8.78 7.21
C ARG A 659 -28.81 8.07 7.22
N ALA A 660 -27.82 8.70 6.59
CA ALA A 660 -26.47 8.16 6.43
C ALA A 660 -25.51 8.53 7.60
N ASN A 661 -26.01 9.28 8.58
CA ASN A 661 -25.24 9.81 9.69
C ASN A 661 -24.76 8.71 10.67
N THR A 662 -23.51 8.29 10.57
CA THR A 662 -22.96 7.21 11.42
C THR A 662 -23.12 7.45 12.92
N GLN A 663 -23.03 8.69 13.40
CA GLN A 663 -23.07 9.02 14.83
C GLN A 663 -24.48 9.33 15.38
N ASP A 664 -25.47 9.57 14.52
CA ASP A 664 -26.79 10.13 14.92
C ASP A 664 -27.98 9.38 14.33
N ASN A 665 -27.79 8.13 13.88
CA ASN A 665 -28.82 7.30 13.24
C ASN A 665 -30.04 6.98 14.13
N HIS A 666 -29.99 7.24 15.44
CA HIS A 666 -31.04 6.83 16.39
C HIS A 666 -31.77 7.98 17.11
N LYS A 667 -31.42 9.25 16.87
CA LYS A 667 -32.13 10.40 17.48
C LYS A 667 -33.53 10.57 16.89
N GLY A 668 -34.58 10.82 17.66
CA GLY A 668 -35.99 10.84 17.20
C GLY A 668 -36.42 11.93 16.19
N ASP A 669 -35.48 12.67 15.59
CA ASP A 669 -35.76 13.72 14.61
C ASP A 669 -36.30 13.12 13.31
N ARG A 670 -37.43 13.66 12.81
CA ARG A 670 -38.08 13.21 11.57
C ARG A 670 -38.03 14.30 10.51
N PHE A 671 -37.79 13.91 9.27
CA PHE A 671 -37.57 14.79 8.13
C PHE A 671 -38.45 14.37 6.95
N HIS A 672 -38.89 15.38 6.21
CA HIS A 672 -39.56 15.26 4.93
C HIS A 672 -38.64 15.84 3.86
N VAL A 673 -38.09 14.97 3.01
CA VAL A 673 -37.20 15.30 1.90
C VAL A 673 -38.02 15.36 0.62
N TYR A 674 -37.93 16.46 -0.11
CA TYR A 674 -38.70 16.69 -1.33
C TYR A 674 -37.95 17.59 -2.30
N ARG A 675 -38.26 17.48 -3.60
CA ARG A 675 -37.74 18.43 -4.59
C ARG A 675 -38.52 19.74 -4.51
N ASN A 676 -37.82 20.87 -4.58
CA ASN A 676 -38.44 22.18 -4.42
C ASN A 676 -39.54 22.39 -5.49
N PRO A 677 -40.83 22.48 -5.12
CA PRO A 677 -41.91 22.64 -6.10
C PRO A 677 -41.96 24.07 -6.69
N HIS A 678 -41.28 25.04 -6.06
CA HIS A 678 -41.30 26.44 -6.48
C HIS A 678 -40.22 26.81 -7.50
N ASP A 679 -39.31 25.89 -7.81
CA ASP A 679 -38.35 26.04 -8.92
C ASP A 679 -38.37 24.79 -9.80
N PRO A 680 -39.40 24.62 -10.66
CA PRO A 680 -39.52 23.48 -11.55
C PRO A 680 -38.40 23.42 -12.62
N HIS A 681 -37.54 24.44 -12.70
CA HIS A 681 -36.44 24.53 -13.66
C HIS A 681 -35.08 24.15 -13.08
N ASP A 682 -34.94 24.00 -11.75
CA ASP A 682 -33.73 23.49 -11.12
C ASP A 682 -33.91 22.04 -10.62
N PRO A 683 -33.67 21.02 -11.48
CA PRO A 683 -33.82 19.61 -11.10
C PRO A 683 -32.86 19.16 -9.98
N ARG A 684 -31.94 20.04 -9.55
CA ARG A 684 -30.96 19.80 -8.48
C ARG A 684 -31.39 20.37 -7.13
N ALA A 685 -32.52 21.08 -7.04
CA ALA A 685 -32.98 21.65 -5.77
C ALA A 685 -33.61 20.58 -4.86
N LEU A 686 -32.86 20.13 -3.85
CA LEU A 686 -33.33 19.20 -2.81
C LEU A 686 -33.63 19.97 -1.53
N CYS A 687 -34.86 19.87 -1.05
CA CYS A 687 -35.31 20.47 0.19
C CYS A 687 -35.50 19.41 1.28
N VAL A 688 -35.15 19.78 2.50
CA VAL A 688 -35.38 18.99 3.70
C VAL A 688 -36.15 19.84 4.70
N LYS A 689 -37.29 19.32 5.15
CA LYS A 689 -38.11 19.89 6.22
C LYS A 689 -38.14 18.96 7.42
N ARG A 690 -37.73 19.45 8.59
CA ARG A 690 -37.98 18.74 9.84
C ARG A 690 -39.48 18.76 10.15
N VAL A 691 -40.07 17.60 10.48
CA VAL A 691 -41.53 17.43 10.67
C VAL A 691 -41.95 17.11 12.11
N ASP A 692 -41.02 16.70 12.97
CA ASP A 692 -41.30 16.47 14.39
C ASP A 692 -41.32 17.77 15.21
N ARG A 693 -40.59 18.81 14.78
CA ARG A 693 -40.52 20.13 15.46
C ARG A 693 -40.37 21.27 14.47
N ASN A 694 -40.89 22.45 14.83
CA ASN A 694 -40.75 23.71 14.06
C ASN A 694 -39.44 24.46 14.37
N SER A 695 -38.35 23.75 14.62
CA SER A 695 -37.01 24.31 14.85
C SER A 695 -36.02 23.66 13.90
N GLY A 696 -34.83 24.25 13.76
CA GLY A 696 -33.72 23.61 13.06
C GLY A 696 -33.21 22.31 13.70
N TRP A 697 -32.09 21.80 13.21
CA TRP A 697 -31.40 20.60 13.69
C TRP A 697 -29.90 20.88 13.87
N GLY A 698 -29.32 20.33 14.94
CA GLY A 698 -27.94 20.59 15.33
C GLY A 698 -26.89 19.63 14.75
N MET A 699 -27.34 18.57 14.05
CA MET A 699 -26.46 17.57 13.43
C MET A 699 -26.14 17.92 11.97
N GLU A 700 -25.01 17.45 11.45
CA GLU A 700 -24.68 17.60 10.04
C GLU A 700 -25.47 16.57 9.23
N LEU A 701 -26.70 16.90 8.81
CA LEU A 701 -27.58 15.91 8.19
C LEU A 701 -27.00 15.38 6.87
N GLU A 702 -26.92 14.05 6.77
CA GLU A 702 -26.41 13.31 5.61
C GLU A 702 -27.50 12.36 5.09
N LEU A 703 -27.81 12.45 3.80
CA LEU A 703 -28.89 11.67 3.17
C LEU A 703 -28.31 10.69 2.14
N ALA A 704 -28.63 9.41 2.27
CA ALA A 704 -28.33 8.42 1.22
C ALA A 704 -29.45 8.44 0.17
N CYS A 705 -29.13 8.87 -1.05
CA CYS A 705 -30.11 9.04 -2.13
C CYS A 705 -29.77 8.17 -3.34
N LYS A 706 -30.78 7.48 -3.88
CA LYS A 706 -30.58 6.57 -5.01
C LYS A 706 -30.32 7.37 -6.30
N VAL A 707 -29.36 6.91 -7.09
CA VAL A 707 -29.05 7.52 -8.39
C VAL A 707 -29.95 6.90 -9.45
N ASP A 708 -30.83 7.70 -10.05
CA ASP A 708 -31.72 7.23 -11.12
C ASP A 708 -30.97 7.12 -12.45
N ASN A 709 -30.49 5.91 -12.77
CA ASN A 709 -29.85 5.62 -14.06
C ASN A 709 -30.85 5.30 -15.20
N ASN A 710 -32.16 5.31 -14.92
CA ASN A 710 -33.19 4.76 -15.81
C ASN A 710 -33.88 5.78 -16.75
N GLN A 711 -33.47 7.05 -16.78
CA GLN A 711 -34.02 7.99 -17.77
C GLN A 711 -33.18 7.96 -19.06
N GLY A 712 -33.76 7.46 -20.14
CA GLY A 712 -33.16 7.13 -21.44
C GLY A 712 -32.53 8.27 -22.27
N GLY A 713 -31.72 9.14 -21.66
CA GLY A 713 -30.76 10.00 -22.36
C GLY A 713 -29.38 9.34 -22.29
N GLY A 714 -28.88 8.85 -23.44
CA GLY A 714 -27.61 8.13 -23.54
C GLY A 714 -26.43 8.85 -22.90
N GLY A 715 -25.97 8.30 -21.78
CA GLY A 715 -24.81 8.76 -21.03
C GLY A 715 -24.87 8.18 -19.63
N GLY A 716 -24.48 6.91 -19.48
CA GLY A 716 -24.27 6.35 -18.15
C GLY A 716 -23.23 7.20 -17.43
N ILE A 717 -23.68 8.06 -16.51
CA ILE A 717 -22.79 8.85 -15.66
C ILE A 717 -22.23 7.88 -14.63
N LEU A 718 -21.07 7.30 -14.93
CA LEU A 718 -20.17 6.81 -13.90
C LEU A 718 -19.72 8.02 -13.09
N VAL A 719 -20.26 8.19 -11.88
CA VAL A 719 -19.78 9.19 -10.93
C VAL A 719 -18.37 8.76 -10.49
N PRO A 720 -17.29 9.51 -10.79
CA PRO A 720 -15.99 9.21 -10.21
C PRO A 720 -16.02 9.64 -8.74
N LEU A 721 -16.00 8.65 -7.85
CA LEU A 721 -15.94 8.87 -6.41
C LEU A 721 -14.52 9.27 -6.02
N GLY A 722 -14.31 10.58 -5.82
CA GLY A 722 -13.12 11.14 -5.20
C GLY A 722 -13.53 11.93 -3.95
N LYS A 723 -12.78 11.75 -2.86
CA LYS A 723 -12.97 12.43 -1.57
C LYS A 723 -13.11 13.94 -1.75
N THR A 724 -14.28 14.49 -1.44
CA THR A 724 -14.40 15.90 -1.05
C THR A 724 -13.99 16.00 0.41
N VAL A 725 -12.89 16.68 0.68
CA VAL A 725 -12.39 16.93 2.04
C VAL A 725 -13.40 17.83 2.78
N HIS A 726 -13.86 17.38 3.95
CA HIS A 726 -14.77 18.12 4.82
C HIS A 726 -14.23 19.52 5.22
N ASN A 727 -15.15 20.47 5.39
CA ASN A 727 -15.03 21.78 6.06
C ASN A 727 -14.48 23.02 5.33
N LYS A 728 -14.74 23.21 4.03
CA LYS A 728 -14.83 24.58 3.47
C LYS A 728 -16.15 24.78 2.73
N LYS A 729 -16.93 25.79 3.15
CA LYS A 729 -18.09 26.31 2.41
C LYS A 729 -17.61 26.79 1.04
N CYS A 730 -17.73 25.96 0.02
CA CYS A 730 -17.61 26.40 -1.37
C CYS A 730 -18.98 26.89 -1.84
N VAL A 731 -19.06 28.17 -2.20
CA VAL A 731 -20.18 28.70 -2.98
C VAL A 731 -20.08 28.09 -4.38
N MET A 732 -21.07 27.29 -4.79
CA MET A 732 -21.07 26.68 -6.13
C MET A 732 -21.41 27.72 -7.22
N PRO A 733 -20.69 27.75 -8.35
CA PRO A 733 -21.08 28.54 -9.52
C PRO A 733 -22.30 27.94 -10.25
N PRO A 734 -23.02 28.72 -11.07
CA PRO A 734 -24.28 28.32 -11.72
C PRO A 734 -24.16 27.29 -12.87
N GLU A 735 -22.97 26.77 -13.19
CA GLU A 735 -22.75 25.86 -14.34
C GLU A 735 -22.14 24.50 -13.93
N PRO A 736 -22.44 23.40 -14.65
CA PRO A 736 -22.02 22.04 -14.28
C PRO A 736 -20.51 21.82 -14.40
N VAL A 737 -19.90 21.34 -13.32
CA VAL A 737 -18.45 21.03 -13.25
C VAL A 737 -18.21 19.55 -13.55
N PHE A 738 -17.28 19.26 -14.47
CA PHE A 738 -16.81 17.91 -14.79
C PHE A 738 -15.54 17.57 -14.00
N CYS A 739 -15.55 16.46 -13.25
CA CYS A 739 -14.39 15.99 -12.47
C CYS A 739 -13.75 14.75 -13.11
N HIS A 740 -12.43 14.75 -13.30
CA HIS A 740 -11.63 13.57 -13.67
C HIS A 740 -10.76 13.15 -12.47
N GLY A 741 -10.91 11.92 -12.00
CA GLY A 741 -10.15 11.36 -10.88
C GLY A 741 -9.00 10.48 -11.35
N HIS A 742 -7.77 10.98 -11.20
CA HIS A 742 -6.53 10.20 -11.06
C HIS A 742 -5.59 11.07 -10.21
N GLN A 743 -4.92 10.50 -9.21
CA GLN A 743 -3.93 11.19 -8.41
C GLN A 743 -2.65 11.30 -9.27
N VAL A 744 -2.51 12.42 -9.97
CA VAL A 744 -1.37 12.72 -10.85
C VAL A 744 -0.42 13.63 -10.08
N ASP A 745 0.87 13.33 -10.11
CA ASP A 745 1.91 14.26 -9.67
C ASP A 745 1.77 15.57 -10.46
N TYR A 746 1.71 16.70 -9.75
CA TYR A 746 1.64 18.03 -10.34
C TYR A 746 2.80 18.88 -9.86
N VAL A 747 3.30 19.75 -10.73
CA VAL A 747 4.35 20.73 -10.40
C VAL A 747 3.71 22.10 -10.25
N VAL A 748 4.10 22.91 -9.27
CA VAL A 748 3.64 24.30 -9.19
C VAL A 748 4.44 25.14 -10.19
N GLN A 749 3.75 25.79 -11.13
CA GLN A 749 4.36 26.62 -12.18
C GLN A 749 3.83 28.05 -12.14
N ASP A 750 4.74 29.02 -12.25
CA ASP A 750 4.41 30.42 -12.46
C ASP A 750 3.92 30.66 -13.89
N VAL A 751 2.72 31.24 -14.00
CA VAL A 751 2.04 31.52 -15.26
C VAL A 751 1.97 33.02 -15.46
N ASN A 752 2.55 33.53 -16.55
CA ASN A 752 2.53 34.94 -16.87
C ASN A 752 1.36 35.31 -17.78
N LEU A 753 0.32 35.94 -17.22
CA LEU A 753 -0.76 36.56 -18.00
C LEU A 753 -0.37 37.93 -18.54
N GLY A 754 0.60 38.60 -17.92
CA GLY A 754 1.11 39.91 -18.31
C GLY A 754 0.13 41.07 -18.15
N LYS A 755 0.45 42.24 -18.73
CA LYS A 755 -0.34 43.49 -18.62
C LYS A 755 -1.65 43.45 -19.43
N SER A 756 -2.73 44.09 -19.01
CA SER A 756 -3.95 44.20 -19.85
C SER A 756 -4.44 45.63 -19.96
N LYS A 757 -4.95 46.02 -21.14
CA LYS A 757 -5.61 47.32 -21.36
C LYS A 757 -7.08 47.30 -20.92
N THR A 758 -7.70 46.12 -20.92
CA THR A 758 -9.07 45.89 -20.45
C THR A 758 -9.03 45.15 -19.12
N ASN A 759 -10.13 45.13 -18.36
CA ASN A 759 -10.21 44.39 -17.09
C ASN A 759 -10.23 42.87 -17.28
N TYR A 760 -9.81 42.34 -18.42
CA TYR A 760 -9.83 40.93 -18.77
C TYR A 760 -8.64 40.57 -19.66
N ARG A 761 -8.08 39.37 -19.49
CA ARG A 761 -7.04 38.81 -20.38
C ARG A 761 -7.04 37.29 -20.28
N CYS A 762 -6.83 36.61 -21.40
CA CYS A 762 -6.63 35.18 -21.43
C CYS A 762 -5.33 34.81 -22.13
N ILE A 763 -4.80 33.66 -21.77
CA ILE A 763 -3.68 33.01 -22.44
C ILE A 763 -4.00 31.53 -22.60
N LEU A 764 -3.41 30.86 -23.58
CA LEU A 764 -3.54 29.41 -23.71
C LEU A 764 -2.31 28.72 -23.08
N PRO A 765 -2.39 28.15 -21.85
CA PRO A 765 -1.24 27.59 -21.14
C PRO A 765 -0.67 26.32 -21.81
N THR A 766 0.65 26.15 -21.86
CA THR A 766 1.31 25.00 -22.52
C THR A 766 0.94 23.64 -21.93
N HIS A 767 0.45 23.64 -20.70
CA HIS A 767 0.03 22.47 -19.95
C HIS A 767 -1.41 22.65 -19.49
N ARG A 768 -2.07 21.55 -19.12
CA ARG A 768 -3.30 21.65 -18.36
C ARG A 768 -2.93 22.23 -16.99
N MET A 769 -3.51 23.37 -16.66
CA MET A 769 -3.21 24.06 -15.40
C MET A 769 -4.47 24.26 -14.58
N GLU A 770 -4.34 24.08 -13.27
CA GLU A 770 -5.38 24.36 -12.29
C GLU A 770 -4.86 25.42 -11.34
N CYS A 771 -5.52 26.57 -11.31
CA CYS A 771 -5.11 27.72 -10.53
C CYS A 771 -6.21 28.04 -9.51
N ASP A 772 -5.83 28.54 -8.34
CA ASP A 772 -6.80 29.11 -7.41
C ASP A 772 -7.58 30.26 -8.09
N HIS A 773 -8.88 30.34 -7.84
CA HIS A 773 -9.75 31.37 -8.44
C HIS A 773 -9.30 32.80 -8.09
N ASP A 774 -8.58 32.97 -6.99
CA ASP A 774 -8.02 34.23 -6.50
C ASP A 774 -6.49 34.29 -6.62
N ALA A 775 -5.86 33.43 -7.43
CA ALA A 775 -4.40 33.36 -7.59
C ALA A 775 -3.76 34.67 -8.10
N GLY A 776 -4.54 35.62 -8.63
CA GLY A 776 -4.07 36.95 -9.03
C GLY A 776 -4.10 38.02 -7.93
N ASN A 777 -4.68 37.73 -6.76
CA ASN A 777 -4.77 38.67 -5.64
C ASN A 777 -3.40 38.95 -5.00
N ALA A 778 -3.28 40.08 -4.30
CA ALA A 778 -1.99 40.58 -3.80
C ALA A 778 -1.25 39.65 -2.84
N ASP A 779 -1.99 38.84 -2.09
CA ASP A 779 -1.51 37.85 -1.13
C ASP A 779 -1.12 36.51 -1.77
N LYS A 780 -1.54 36.24 -3.02
CA LYS A 780 -1.36 34.94 -3.69
C LYS A 780 -0.61 34.98 -5.02
N ARG A 781 -0.56 36.14 -5.68
CA ARG A 781 0.08 36.28 -6.99
C ARG A 781 1.60 36.11 -6.88
N ALA A 782 2.19 35.52 -7.91
CA ALA A 782 3.61 35.22 -7.96
C ALA A 782 4.49 36.46 -8.20
N ASN A 783 3.93 37.56 -8.72
CA ASN A 783 4.70 38.78 -8.95
C ASN A 783 4.64 39.75 -7.76
N GLU A 784 5.80 40.25 -7.34
CA GLU A 784 5.94 41.31 -6.33
C GLU A 784 5.41 42.65 -6.87
N HIS A 785 4.15 42.93 -6.59
CA HIS A 785 3.52 44.22 -6.89
C HIS A 785 2.70 44.65 -5.68
N LYS A 786 2.73 45.94 -5.32
CA LYS A 786 2.12 46.44 -4.08
C LYS A 786 0.65 46.85 -4.21
N ASN A 787 0.09 46.88 -5.43
CA ASN A 787 -1.30 47.32 -5.62
C ASN A 787 -2.31 46.30 -5.12
N SER A 788 -3.38 46.78 -4.48
CA SER A 788 -4.49 45.96 -3.98
C SER A 788 -5.48 45.53 -5.07
N ASP A 789 -5.02 45.33 -6.32
CA ASP A 789 -5.87 44.86 -7.42
C ASP A 789 -6.35 43.43 -7.10
N THR A 790 -7.63 43.14 -7.36
CA THR A 790 -8.24 41.82 -7.12
C THR A 790 -8.64 41.17 -8.44
N PHE A 791 -8.49 39.84 -8.52
CA PHE A 791 -8.69 39.08 -9.75
C PHE A 791 -9.55 37.85 -9.51
N THR A 792 -10.25 37.45 -10.58
CA THR A 792 -10.89 36.16 -10.75
C THR A 792 -10.16 35.42 -11.86
N ILE A 793 -9.64 34.24 -11.54
CA ILE A 793 -8.90 33.35 -12.44
C ILE A 793 -9.78 32.14 -12.77
N TRP A 794 -9.88 31.77 -14.05
CA TRP A 794 -10.60 30.57 -14.46
C TRP A 794 -10.07 30.02 -15.79
N ASN A 795 -10.28 28.72 -16.01
CA ASN A 795 -10.11 28.13 -17.33
C ASN A 795 -11.40 28.29 -18.13
N SER A 796 -11.32 28.87 -19.33
CA SER A 796 -12.45 28.94 -20.25
C SER A 796 -12.81 27.55 -20.79
N HIS A 797 -14.00 27.43 -21.37
CA HIS A 797 -14.44 26.24 -22.12
C HIS A 797 -13.49 25.85 -23.26
N THR A 798 -12.72 26.82 -23.76
CA THR A 798 -11.69 26.65 -24.79
C THR A 798 -10.30 26.39 -24.21
N GLN A 799 -10.19 26.05 -22.92
CA GLN A 799 -8.94 25.78 -22.19
C GLN A 799 -7.98 26.98 -22.10
N HIS A 800 -8.49 28.21 -22.24
CA HIS A 800 -7.68 29.40 -21.99
C HIS A 800 -7.70 29.72 -20.51
N LEU A 801 -6.54 30.02 -19.94
CA LEU A 801 -6.44 30.54 -18.61
C LEU A 801 -6.70 32.04 -18.64
N CYS A 802 -7.80 32.45 -18.04
CA CYS A 802 -8.31 33.80 -18.08
C CYS A 802 -8.21 34.45 -16.70
N ALA A 803 -7.89 35.75 -16.68
CA ALA A 803 -7.99 36.61 -15.52
C ALA A 803 -8.93 37.78 -15.80
N ARG A 804 -9.83 38.06 -14.86
CA ARG A 804 -10.62 39.29 -14.84
C ARG A 804 -10.36 40.03 -13.56
N ARG A 805 -10.07 41.31 -13.69
CA ARG A 805 -9.94 42.23 -12.58
C ARG A 805 -11.33 42.55 -12.01
N THR A 806 -11.48 42.46 -10.69
CA THR A 806 -12.78 42.60 -9.99
C THR A 806 -12.93 43.91 -9.23
N ASP A 807 -11.83 44.61 -8.91
CA ASP A 807 -11.88 45.89 -8.18
C ASP A 807 -12.13 47.11 -9.10
N LYS A 808 -11.78 47.04 -10.39
CA LYS A 808 -12.05 48.12 -11.37
C LYS A 808 -12.37 47.57 -12.77
N HIS A 809 -13.05 48.42 -13.56
CA HIS A 809 -13.38 48.14 -14.97
C HIS A 809 -12.26 48.48 -15.98
N SER A 810 -11.18 49.11 -15.54
CA SER A 810 -9.98 49.34 -16.36
C SER A 810 -9.05 48.13 -16.38
N GLY A 811 -8.14 48.04 -17.35
CA GLY A 811 -7.06 47.07 -17.30
C GLY A 811 -6.05 47.26 -16.18
N TRP A 812 -4.95 46.52 -16.22
CA TRP A 812 -3.90 46.53 -15.21
C TRP A 812 -2.52 46.73 -15.85
N GLY A 813 -1.71 47.57 -15.21
CA GLY A 813 -0.38 47.94 -15.70
C GLY A 813 0.74 46.96 -15.29
N MET A 814 0.46 46.03 -14.38
CA MET A 814 1.44 45.07 -13.87
C MET A 814 1.55 43.82 -14.75
N ASP A 815 2.71 43.18 -14.74
CA ASP A 815 2.93 41.90 -15.41
C ASP A 815 2.37 40.78 -14.51
N LEU A 816 1.06 40.51 -14.60
CA LEU A 816 0.38 39.58 -13.71
C LEU A 816 0.96 38.16 -13.86
N LYS A 817 1.56 37.64 -12.79
CA LYS A 817 2.04 36.25 -12.70
C LYS A 817 1.30 35.54 -11.58
N ILE A 818 0.85 34.31 -11.83
CA ILE A 818 0.09 33.51 -10.87
C ILE A 818 0.69 32.12 -10.75
N GLN A 819 0.59 31.50 -9.57
CA GLN A 819 0.99 30.11 -9.37
C GLN A 819 -0.17 29.17 -9.71
N CYS A 820 0.09 28.18 -10.56
CA CYS A 820 -0.88 27.16 -10.94
C CYS A 820 -0.27 25.77 -10.80
N LYS A 821 -1.12 24.79 -10.50
CA LYS A 821 -0.77 23.37 -10.53
C LYS A 821 -0.73 22.92 -11.98
N GLN A 822 0.44 22.47 -12.43
CA GLN A 822 0.73 22.01 -13.77
C GLN A 822 0.65 20.48 -13.81
N TYR A 823 -0.17 19.96 -14.72
CA TYR A 823 -0.26 18.52 -15.03
C TYR A 823 0.57 18.18 -16.29
N GLU A 824 0.77 16.89 -16.58
CA GLU A 824 1.61 16.35 -17.67
C GLU A 824 1.59 17.16 -18.99
N LYS A 825 2.73 17.15 -19.70
CA LYS A 825 2.95 17.86 -20.97
C LYS A 825 2.14 17.23 -22.11
N LEU A 826 0.88 17.65 -22.23
CA LEU A 826 -0.06 17.17 -23.26
C LEU A 826 0.18 17.74 -24.66
N TRP A 827 0.98 18.81 -24.80
CA TRP A 827 1.05 19.58 -26.03
C TRP A 827 2.48 19.96 -26.42
N ASP A 828 2.78 19.82 -27.72
CA ASP A 828 3.96 20.43 -28.34
C ASP A 828 3.56 21.71 -29.08
N LYS A 829 4.44 22.72 -29.04
CA LYS A 829 4.22 23.99 -29.74
C LYS A 829 4.56 23.81 -31.21
N VAL A 830 3.58 24.01 -32.08
CA VAL A 830 3.72 23.90 -33.53
C VAL A 830 3.51 25.26 -34.16
N LYS A 831 4.52 25.75 -34.88
CA LYS A 831 4.44 26.98 -35.65
C LYS A 831 3.64 26.73 -36.93
N VAL A 832 2.56 27.49 -37.14
CA VAL A 832 1.77 27.48 -38.37
C VAL A 832 1.96 28.80 -39.08
N THR A 833 2.36 28.76 -40.36
CA THR A 833 2.57 29.97 -41.17
C THR A 833 1.44 30.10 -42.19
N ILE A 834 0.61 31.13 -42.04
CA ILE A 834 -0.45 31.51 -42.99
C ILE A 834 0.03 32.73 -43.75
N GLY A 835 0.44 32.56 -45.00
CA GLY A 835 0.96 33.67 -45.81
C GLY A 835 -0.08 34.79 -46.06
N GLY A 836 0.35 35.90 -46.66
CA GLY A 836 -0.56 36.99 -47.07
C GLY A 836 -1.74 36.52 -47.93
N SER A 837 -2.88 37.21 -47.85
CA SER A 837 -4.12 36.90 -48.57
C SER A 837 -4.68 38.14 -49.27
N HIS A 838 -5.19 37.98 -50.49
CA HIS A 838 -6.00 39.02 -51.16
C HIS A 838 -7.47 38.97 -50.72
N HIS A 839 -7.88 37.90 -50.05
CA HIS A 839 -9.24 37.67 -49.56
C HIS A 839 -9.30 37.74 -48.04
N ASN A 840 -10.50 37.95 -47.49
CA ASN A 840 -10.71 38.11 -46.05
C ASN A 840 -10.41 36.85 -45.21
N GLU A 841 -10.15 35.71 -45.85
CA GLU A 841 -9.84 34.44 -45.20
C GLU A 841 -8.80 33.66 -46.02
N LYS A 842 -7.96 32.88 -45.33
CA LYS A 842 -6.98 31.98 -45.96
C LYS A 842 -6.75 30.78 -45.05
N CYS A 843 -6.67 29.60 -45.66
CA CYS A 843 -6.41 28.34 -44.98
C CYS A 843 -5.07 27.74 -45.42
N VAL A 844 -4.38 27.06 -44.51
CA VAL A 844 -3.19 26.24 -44.80
C VAL A 844 -3.38 24.84 -44.22
N PRO A 845 -2.83 23.78 -44.84
CA PRO A 845 -2.87 22.43 -44.27
C PRO A 845 -2.22 22.40 -42.88
N GLU A 846 -2.80 21.63 -41.97
CA GLU A 846 -2.23 21.40 -40.64
C GLU A 846 -0.86 20.71 -40.75
N PRO A 847 0.23 21.26 -40.18
CA PRO A 847 1.56 20.63 -40.26
C PRO A 847 1.70 19.33 -39.45
N ARG A 848 0.73 19.00 -38.58
CA ARG A 848 0.59 17.76 -37.82
C ARG A 848 -0.90 17.47 -37.62
N LYS A 849 -1.30 16.21 -37.49
CA LYS A 849 -2.69 15.87 -37.13
C LYS A 849 -3.00 16.33 -35.70
N ASN A 850 -4.25 16.70 -35.44
CA ASN A 850 -4.76 17.12 -34.12
C ASN A 850 -4.06 18.37 -33.55
N ILE A 851 -3.71 19.32 -34.41
CA ILE A 851 -3.29 20.64 -33.95
C ILE A 851 -4.53 21.40 -33.47
N ARG A 852 -4.42 22.14 -32.37
CA ARG A 852 -5.37 23.14 -31.87
C ARG A 852 -4.71 24.51 -31.80
N CYS A 853 -5.26 25.47 -32.53
CA CYS A 853 -4.85 26.87 -32.50
C CYS A 853 -5.82 27.67 -31.64
N ASP A 854 -5.30 28.61 -30.85
CA ASP A 854 -6.11 29.66 -30.20
C ASP A 854 -6.80 30.50 -31.29
N ASP A 855 -8.08 30.83 -31.10
CA ASP A 855 -8.86 31.58 -32.09
C ASP A 855 -8.36 33.02 -32.26
N LEU A 856 -7.59 33.52 -31.28
CA LEU A 856 -6.90 34.81 -31.31
C LEU A 856 -5.41 34.68 -31.65
N ALA A 857 -4.90 33.48 -31.98
CA ALA A 857 -3.46 33.24 -32.20
C ALA A 857 -2.83 34.15 -33.27
N ALA A 858 -3.62 34.67 -34.21
CA ALA A 858 -3.17 35.58 -35.28
C ALA A 858 -3.23 37.08 -34.92
N ASN A 859 -3.81 37.44 -33.76
CA ASN A 859 -3.85 38.83 -33.31
C ASN A 859 -2.48 39.33 -32.87
N ARG A 860 -2.28 40.65 -32.96
CA ARG A 860 -1.00 41.32 -32.66
C ARG A 860 -0.35 40.91 -31.33
N GLU A 861 -1.17 40.61 -30.33
CA GLU A 861 -0.72 40.26 -28.97
C GLU A 861 -0.28 38.79 -28.83
N TYR A 862 -0.71 37.91 -29.76
CA TYR A 862 -0.54 36.46 -29.66
C TYR A 862 0.28 35.86 -30.82
N ARG A 863 0.37 36.54 -31.97
CA ARG A 863 1.16 36.05 -33.12
C ARG A 863 2.66 36.15 -32.85
N PHE A 864 3.41 35.17 -33.36
CA PHE A 864 4.85 35.02 -33.15
C PHE A 864 5.63 36.20 -33.75
N THR A 865 5.19 36.70 -34.91
CA THR A 865 5.78 37.86 -35.58
C THR A 865 5.21 39.17 -35.04
N ARG A 866 6.01 39.89 -34.25
CA ARG A 866 5.68 41.23 -33.70
C ARG A 866 5.75 42.35 -34.75
N THR A 867 5.08 42.20 -35.88
CA THR A 867 4.90 43.31 -36.83
C THR A 867 3.93 44.34 -36.25
N GLU A 868 4.22 45.63 -36.41
CA GLU A 868 3.47 46.74 -35.79
C GLU A 868 2.03 46.93 -36.31
N LYS A 869 1.59 46.14 -37.30
CA LYS A 869 0.27 46.30 -37.92
C LYS A 869 -0.86 45.93 -36.95
N GLY A 870 -1.90 46.76 -36.90
CA GLY A 870 -3.03 46.62 -35.98
C GLY A 870 -4.11 45.60 -36.39
N ASP A 871 -3.88 44.82 -37.45
CA ASP A 871 -4.89 43.89 -37.99
C ASP A 871 -5.28 42.81 -36.96
N SER A 872 -6.58 42.50 -36.90
CA SER A 872 -7.18 41.51 -36.02
C SER A 872 -7.75 40.33 -36.82
N PHE A 873 -7.65 39.13 -36.28
CA PHE A 873 -7.96 37.87 -36.93
C PHE A 873 -8.71 36.93 -35.99
N TYR A 874 -9.52 36.06 -36.61
CA TYR A 874 -10.14 34.90 -36.03
C TYR A 874 -9.54 33.65 -36.70
N VAL A 875 -8.93 32.78 -35.89
CA VAL A 875 -8.34 31.52 -36.34
C VAL A 875 -9.35 30.39 -36.12
N SER A 876 -9.53 29.53 -37.13
CA SER A 876 -10.41 28.37 -37.07
C SER A 876 -9.74 27.15 -37.68
N GLN A 877 -10.19 25.96 -37.29
CA GLN A 877 -9.70 24.69 -37.80
C GLN A 877 -10.85 23.90 -38.39
N ARG A 878 -10.70 23.49 -39.65
CA ARG A 878 -11.72 22.71 -40.36
C ARG A 878 -11.07 21.87 -41.43
N ASN A 879 -11.49 20.60 -41.54
CA ASN A 879 -11.05 19.67 -42.57
C ASN A 879 -9.51 19.53 -42.67
N GLY A 880 -8.80 19.47 -41.53
CA GLY A 880 -7.34 19.35 -41.50
C GLY A 880 -6.58 20.59 -41.97
N HIS A 881 -7.23 21.76 -41.94
CA HIS A 881 -6.64 23.05 -42.29
C HIS A 881 -6.80 24.05 -41.14
N VAL A 882 -5.81 24.91 -40.99
CA VAL A 882 -5.86 26.09 -40.12
C VAL A 882 -6.18 27.31 -40.98
N CYS A 883 -7.28 27.97 -40.69
CA CYS A 883 -7.78 29.14 -41.41
C CYS A 883 -7.66 30.40 -40.54
N ALA A 884 -7.18 31.50 -41.09
CA ALA A 884 -7.27 32.82 -40.47
C ALA A 884 -8.23 33.69 -41.28
N ARG A 885 -9.18 34.31 -40.60
CA ARG A 885 -10.12 35.30 -41.16
C ARG A 885 -9.89 36.63 -40.48
N ARG A 886 -9.71 37.70 -41.25
CA ARG A 886 -9.52 39.03 -40.68
C ARG A 886 -10.87 39.56 -40.14
N THR A 887 -10.83 40.24 -38.99
CA THR A 887 -12.02 40.70 -38.25
C THR A 887 -12.15 42.21 -38.16
N ASP A 888 -11.06 42.97 -38.34
CA ASP A 888 -11.06 44.43 -38.34
C ASP A 888 -11.33 45.05 -39.74
N SER A 889 -11.28 44.24 -40.80
CA SER A 889 -11.56 44.65 -42.18
C SER A 889 -12.19 43.52 -42.97
N HIS A 890 -12.78 43.88 -44.13
CA HIS A 890 -13.30 42.92 -45.11
C HIS A 890 -12.29 42.64 -46.25
N GLY A 891 -11.16 43.36 -46.29
CA GLY A 891 -10.10 43.17 -47.27
C GLY A 891 -9.09 42.09 -46.87
N GLY A 892 -8.19 41.74 -47.79
CA GLY A 892 -7.05 40.87 -47.51
C GLY A 892 -6.01 41.47 -46.54
N TRP A 893 -4.89 40.78 -46.38
CA TRP A 893 -3.74 41.21 -45.59
C TRP A 893 -2.42 40.86 -46.30
N GLY A 894 -1.41 41.74 -46.19
CA GLY A 894 -0.13 41.55 -46.89
C GLY A 894 0.96 40.83 -46.09
N MET A 895 0.74 40.54 -44.80
CA MET A 895 1.76 39.93 -43.93
C MET A 895 1.63 38.41 -43.85
N ASN A 896 2.74 37.73 -43.59
CA ASN A 896 2.72 36.31 -43.21
C ASN A 896 2.38 36.21 -41.73
N LEU A 897 1.25 35.59 -41.41
CA LEU A 897 0.86 35.29 -40.04
C LEU A 897 1.63 34.07 -39.59
N GLU A 898 2.53 34.24 -38.63
CA GLU A 898 3.16 33.12 -37.94
C GLU A 898 2.47 32.96 -36.60
N ILE A 899 1.71 31.88 -36.44
CA ILE A 899 0.90 31.62 -35.25
C ILE A 899 1.41 30.38 -34.53
N GLU A 900 1.33 30.39 -33.20
CA GLU A 900 1.67 29.24 -32.37
C GLU A 900 0.40 28.43 -32.11
N CYS A 901 0.42 27.17 -32.53
CA CYS A 901 -0.65 26.21 -32.27
C CYS A 901 -0.11 25.04 -31.45
N LYS A 902 -0.99 24.18 -30.94
CA LYS A 902 -0.63 23.06 -30.06
C LYS A 902 -0.99 21.75 -30.71
N ALA A 903 -0.04 20.84 -30.86
CA ALA A 903 -0.35 19.46 -31.27
C ALA A 903 -0.52 18.57 -30.03
N LEU A 904 -1.59 17.78 -29.99
CA LEU A 904 -1.75 16.71 -28.99
C LEU A 904 -0.60 15.73 -29.12
N LEU A 905 0.24 15.64 -28.09
CA LEU A 905 1.18 14.54 -27.91
C LEU A 905 0.38 13.34 -27.39
N GLY A 906 -0.31 12.62 -28.29
CA GLY A 906 -0.65 11.24 -27.96
C GLY A 906 0.64 10.46 -27.71
N PRO A 907 0.64 9.40 -26.88
CA PRO A 907 1.79 8.51 -26.81
C PRO A 907 1.89 7.85 -28.17
N PHE A 908 2.74 8.38 -29.03
CA PHE A 908 3.00 7.80 -30.32
C PHE A 908 4.46 7.37 -30.34
N PHE A 909 4.71 6.15 -30.77
CA PHE A 909 6.03 5.61 -30.96
C PHE A 909 6.48 5.87 -32.39
N GLU A 910 7.68 6.44 -32.54
CA GLU A 910 8.37 6.50 -33.81
C GLU A 910 8.90 5.11 -34.15
N VAL A 911 8.44 4.55 -35.27
CA VAL A 911 8.91 3.27 -35.79
C VAL A 911 9.80 3.54 -37.00
N HIS A 912 11.07 3.13 -36.87
CA HIS A 912 12.08 3.27 -37.92
C HIS A 912 12.12 2.01 -38.78
N ILE A 913 11.48 2.04 -39.95
CA ILE A 913 11.48 0.91 -40.90
C ILE A 913 12.77 0.90 -41.73
N GLY A 914 13.31 2.08 -42.04
CA GLY A 914 14.53 2.20 -42.83
C GLY A 914 14.34 1.99 -44.34
N PRO A 915 15.42 2.06 -45.13
CA PRO A 915 15.37 1.81 -46.56
C PRO A 915 15.17 0.32 -46.86
N ALA A 916 14.48 0.01 -47.96
CA ALA A 916 14.35 -1.33 -48.49
C ALA A 916 15.03 -1.37 -49.86
N PHE A 917 16.10 -2.16 -50.01
CA PHE A 917 16.84 -2.28 -51.27
C PHE A 917 16.44 -3.54 -52.07
N THR A 918 15.55 -4.36 -51.54
CA THR A 918 15.12 -5.62 -52.15
C THR A 918 14.11 -5.38 -53.27
N ALA A 919 14.13 -6.26 -54.27
CA ALA A 919 13.14 -6.26 -55.35
C ALA A 919 11.71 -6.59 -54.85
N SER A 920 11.57 -7.18 -53.66
CA SER A 920 10.29 -7.54 -53.05
C SER A 920 9.43 -6.32 -52.68
N GLY A 921 10.03 -5.13 -52.55
CA GLY A 921 9.31 -3.88 -52.30
C GLY A 921 8.63 -3.80 -50.94
N TYR A 922 9.01 -4.66 -49.99
CA TYR A 922 8.57 -4.60 -48.60
C TYR A 922 9.75 -4.79 -47.63
N LYS A 923 9.58 -4.29 -46.39
CA LYS A 923 10.54 -4.42 -45.29
C LYS A 923 9.80 -4.42 -43.97
N CYS A 924 10.28 -5.20 -43.02
CA CYS A 924 9.69 -5.33 -41.70
C CYS A 924 10.72 -5.00 -40.63
N VAL A 925 10.28 -4.35 -39.56
CA VAL A 925 11.11 -4.04 -38.39
C VAL A 925 10.37 -4.40 -37.13
N LEU A 926 11.11 -4.77 -36.08
CA LEU A 926 10.52 -5.06 -34.79
C LEU A 926 10.55 -3.80 -33.92
N PRO A 927 9.39 -3.24 -33.54
CA PRO A 927 9.36 -2.08 -32.64
C PRO A 927 9.72 -2.49 -31.20
N THR A 928 10.27 -1.55 -30.42
CA THR A 928 10.59 -1.74 -28.99
C THR A 928 9.35 -1.94 -28.10
N HIS A 929 8.19 -1.54 -28.62
CA HIS A 929 6.89 -1.64 -27.95
C HIS A 929 5.88 -2.29 -28.89
N HIS A 930 4.86 -2.94 -28.32
CA HIS A 930 3.69 -3.30 -29.12
C HIS A 930 2.99 -2.05 -29.61
N VAL A 931 2.89 -1.91 -30.93
CA VAL A 931 2.30 -0.74 -31.57
C VAL A 931 1.27 -1.13 -32.62
N GLU A 932 0.27 -0.27 -32.78
CA GLU A 932 -0.75 -0.29 -33.80
C GLU A 932 -0.55 0.94 -34.70
N CYS A 933 -0.29 0.72 -35.98
CA CYS A 933 0.00 1.78 -36.96
C CYS A 933 -1.19 1.94 -37.92
N ASP A 934 -1.49 3.17 -38.37
CA ASP A 934 -2.42 3.38 -39.48
C ASP A 934 -1.88 2.64 -40.73
N ALA A 935 -2.76 1.99 -41.50
CA ALA A 935 -2.37 1.22 -42.68
C ALA A 935 -1.67 2.05 -43.78
N ASP A 936 -1.82 3.37 -43.74
CA ASP A 936 -1.20 4.34 -44.64
C ASP A 936 -0.22 5.28 -43.91
N ALA A 937 0.29 4.87 -42.74
CA ALA A 937 1.21 5.70 -41.95
C ALA A 937 2.53 6.05 -42.68
N GLY A 938 2.88 5.33 -43.75
CA GLY A 938 4.03 5.61 -44.60
C GLY A 938 3.79 6.62 -45.73
N ASP A 939 2.55 7.04 -45.96
CA ASP A 939 2.21 7.93 -47.08
C ASP A 939 2.73 9.36 -46.87
N ILE A 940 2.92 10.07 -47.98
CA ILE A 940 3.26 11.49 -47.95
C ILE A 940 2.16 12.25 -47.19
N HIS A 941 2.55 13.13 -46.27
CA HIS A 941 1.69 13.81 -45.28
C HIS A 941 1.32 13.00 -44.01
N LYS A 942 1.61 11.70 -43.93
CA LYS A 942 1.43 10.90 -42.70
C LYS A 942 2.74 10.42 -42.08
N ARG A 943 3.73 10.07 -42.91
CA ARG A 943 5.07 9.68 -42.43
C ARG A 943 5.83 10.86 -41.81
N LEU A 944 6.81 10.55 -40.97
CA LEU A 944 7.63 11.54 -40.26
C LEU A 944 8.78 12.09 -41.12
N ASN A 945 9.07 11.48 -42.27
CA ASN A 945 10.14 11.92 -43.15
C ASN A 945 9.84 13.28 -43.82
N PRO A 946 10.78 14.24 -43.81
CA PRO A 946 10.63 15.52 -44.49
C PRO A 946 10.75 15.44 -46.02
N SER A 947 10.99 14.24 -46.58
CA SER A 947 11.33 14.07 -48.00
C SER A 947 10.12 14.25 -48.94
N PRO A 948 10.29 14.98 -50.07
CA PRO A 948 9.22 15.26 -51.03
C PRO A 948 8.87 14.09 -51.97
N HIS A 949 9.44 12.88 -51.81
CA HIS A 949 9.14 11.77 -52.71
C HIS A 949 7.67 11.31 -52.57
N HIS A 950 6.93 11.21 -53.68
CA HIS A 950 5.51 10.84 -53.68
C HIS A 950 5.24 9.33 -53.46
N ASN A 951 6.08 8.63 -52.70
CA ASN A 951 5.89 7.21 -52.44
C ASN A 951 4.69 6.95 -51.51
N THR A 952 3.95 5.88 -51.80
CA THR A 952 2.81 5.40 -51.02
C THR A 952 3.11 4.02 -50.45
N PHE A 953 2.58 3.71 -49.28
CA PHE A 953 2.89 2.51 -48.51
C PHE A 953 1.65 1.88 -47.90
N THR A 954 1.63 0.55 -47.88
CA THR A 954 0.77 -0.21 -46.98
C THR A 954 1.58 -0.64 -45.77
N ILE A 955 1.10 -0.30 -44.58
CA ILE A 955 1.68 -0.64 -43.28
C ILE A 955 0.82 -1.72 -42.61
N TRP A 956 1.43 -2.77 -42.07
CA TRP A 956 0.72 -3.79 -41.30
C TRP A 956 1.61 -4.39 -40.21
N ALA A 957 0.98 -4.92 -39.15
CA ALA A 957 1.67 -5.75 -38.17
C ALA A 957 1.67 -7.22 -38.63
N SER A 958 2.84 -7.85 -38.66
CA SER A 958 2.96 -9.29 -38.90
C SER A 958 2.45 -10.08 -37.70
N HIS A 959 2.19 -11.39 -37.90
CA HIS A 959 1.85 -12.31 -36.82
C HIS A 959 2.95 -12.43 -35.75
N THR A 960 4.18 -12.01 -36.04
CA THR A 960 5.32 -12.00 -35.10
C THR A 960 5.57 -10.62 -34.48
N HIS A 961 4.62 -9.70 -34.65
CA HIS A 961 4.63 -8.31 -34.18
C HIS A 961 5.65 -7.39 -34.86
N HIS A 962 6.17 -7.77 -36.03
CA HIS A 962 6.95 -6.83 -36.84
C HIS A 962 6.01 -5.82 -37.51
N ILE A 963 6.43 -4.58 -37.61
CA ILE A 963 5.76 -3.59 -38.44
C ILE A 963 6.40 -3.61 -39.81
N CYS A 964 5.59 -3.99 -40.80
CA CYS A 964 5.99 -4.11 -42.18
C CYS A 964 5.45 -2.94 -42.99
N ALA A 965 6.25 -2.47 -43.95
CA ALA A 965 5.84 -1.54 -44.98
C ALA A 965 6.04 -2.18 -46.36
N ARG A 966 5.09 -1.99 -47.27
CA ARG A 966 5.22 -2.31 -48.68
C ARG A 966 4.90 -1.09 -49.51
N ARG A 967 5.78 -0.75 -50.44
CA ARG A 967 5.54 0.35 -51.37
C ARG A 967 4.44 -0.03 -52.36
N THR A 968 3.48 0.87 -52.61
CA THR A 968 2.31 0.64 -53.47
C THR A 968 2.32 1.42 -54.78
N ASP A 969 3.10 2.50 -54.90
CA ASP A 969 3.18 3.33 -56.11
C ASP A 969 4.09 2.74 -57.20
N ALA A 970 5.06 1.90 -56.84
CA ALA A 970 5.97 1.29 -57.81
C ALA A 970 6.52 -0.07 -57.34
N PRO A 971 6.74 -1.04 -58.26
CA PRO A 971 7.41 -2.30 -57.94
C PRO A 971 8.88 -2.03 -57.55
N GLY A 972 9.34 -2.65 -56.47
CA GLY A 972 10.72 -2.50 -55.95
C GLY A 972 10.81 -1.72 -54.65
N GLY A 973 12.02 -1.70 -54.08
CA GLY A 973 12.33 -1.07 -52.79
C GLY A 973 12.38 0.47 -52.82
N TRP A 974 12.62 1.08 -51.67
CA TRP A 974 12.74 2.53 -51.47
C TRP A 974 14.05 2.91 -50.78
N GLY A 975 14.65 4.02 -51.19
CA GLY A 975 15.94 4.49 -50.66
C GLY A 975 15.84 5.35 -49.39
N MET A 976 14.65 5.81 -49.01
CA MET A 976 14.48 6.65 -47.82
C MET A 976 14.45 5.83 -46.53
N ASP A 977 14.99 6.40 -45.45
CA ASP A 977 14.87 5.85 -44.10
C ASP A 977 13.44 6.03 -43.58
N LEU A 978 12.50 5.17 -43.98
CA LEU A 978 11.08 5.35 -43.69
C LEU A 978 10.82 5.35 -42.17
N LYS A 979 10.27 6.46 -41.67
CA LYS A 979 9.92 6.71 -40.27
C LYS A 979 8.42 6.98 -40.17
N ILE A 980 7.72 6.21 -39.36
CA ILE A 980 6.26 6.32 -39.19
C ILE A 980 5.88 6.48 -37.74
N GLN A 981 4.66 6.97 -37.51
CA GLN A 981 4.11 7.19 -36.18
C GLN A 981 3.04 6.13 -35.88
N CYS A 982 3.17 5.41 -34.76
CA CYS A 982 2.25 4.35 -34.35
C CYS A 982 1.77 4.54 -32.92
N LYS A 983 0.58 4.05 -32.57
CA LYS A 983 0.01 4.09 -31.22
C LYS A 983 0.47 2.86 -30.42
N PRO A 984 0.71 2.93 -29.10
CA PRO A 984 0.95 1.76 -28.27
C PRO A 984 -0.30 0.90 -28.15
N SER A 985 -0.15 -0.43 -28.18
CA SER A 985 -1.26 -1.39 -28.06
C SER A 985 -1.31 -2.14 -26.72
N GLY A 986 -0.79 -1.55 -25.62
CA GLY A 986 -0.90 -2.10 -24.27
C GLY A 986 -0.02 -3.32 -23.95
N GLY A 987 0.95 -3.68 -24.81
CA GLY A 987 1.91 -4.76 -24.55
C GLY A 987 3.13 -4.31 -23.74
N LYS A 988 3.75 -5.25 -23.00
CA LYS A 988 5.00 -5.02 -22.25
C LYS A 988 6.13 -4.59 -23.20
N ARG A 989 7.07 -3.79 -22.67
CA ARG A 989 8.29 -3.34 -23.35
C ARG A 989 9.22 -4.54 -23.59
N TRP A 990 9.81 -4.63 -24.77
CA TRP A 990 10.85 -5.61 -25.10
C TRP A 990 12.18 -4.88 -25.25
N ASP A 991 13.26 -5.48 -24.75
CA ASP A 991 14.61 -4.97 -24.97
C ASP A 991 15.21 -5.68 -26.20
N PRO A 992 15.51 -4.95 -27.29
CA PRO A 992 16.12 -5.52 -28.48
C PRO A 992 17.58 -5.89 -28.20
N VAL A 993 18.00 -7.06 -28.68
CA VAL A 993 19.38 -7.57 -28.54
C VAL A 993 19.91 -7.94 -29.92
N ASP A 994 21.02 -7.32 -30.31
CA ASP A 994 21.72 -7.66 -31.55
C ASP A 994 22.48 -8.98 -31.40
N VAL A 995 22.20 -9.95 -32.26
CA VAL A 995 22.90 -11.23 -32.34
C VAL A 995 23.74 -11.26 -33.61
N ASN A 996 25.06 -11.22 -33.45
CA ASN A 996 26.02 -11.30 -34.55
C ASN A 996 26.43 -12.75 -34.80
N VAL A 997 25.97 -13.30 -35.92
CA VAL A 997 26.30 -14.67 -36.36
C VAL A 997 27.55 -14.68 -37.24
N GLY A 998 27.88 -13.56 -37.88
CA GLY A 998 29.02 -13.43 -38.79
C GLY A 998 28.87 -14.26 -40.07
N ALA A 999 29.97 -14.41 -40.82
CA ALA A 999 30.04 -15.26 -42.02
C ALA A 999 30.19 -16.75 -41.65
N SER A 1000 29.80 -17.64 -42.57
CA SER A 1000 29.92 -19.10 -42.40
C SER A 1000 30.45 -19.78 -43.67
N HIS A 1001 31.34 -20.75 -43.52
CA HIS A 1001 31.76 -21.63 -44.63
C HIS A 1001 30.80 -22.81 -44.85
N THR A 1002 29.89 -23.05 -43.91
CA THR A 1002 28.90 -24.14 -43.91
C THR A 1002 27.48 -23.59 -43.98
N ASN A 1003 26.52 -24.42 -44.42
CA ASN A 1003 25.11 -24.03 -44.56
C ASN A 1003 24.41 -23.66 -43.23
N GLU A 1004 25.02 -23.99 -42.08
CA GLU A 1004 24.52 -23.63 -40.76
C GLU A 1004 25.67 -23.08 -39.91
N LYS A 1005 25.36 -22.09 -39.07
CA LYS A 1005 26.28 -21.56 -38.06
C LYS A 1005 25.49 -21.20 -36.81
N CYS A 1006 25.99 -21.64 -35.67
CA CYS A 1006 25.42 -21.35 -34.36
C CYS A 1006 26.33 -20.41 -33.58
N VAL A 1007 25.73 -19.46 -32.86
CA VAL A 1007 26.43 -18.60 -31.90
C VAL A 1007 25.80 -18.77 -30.52
N PRO A 1008 26.58 -18.65 -29.42
CA PRO A 1008 26.01 -18.61 -28.07
C PRO A 1008 24.97 -17.49 -27.98
N SER A 1009 23.81 -17.80 -27.42
CA SER A 1009 22.81 -16.81 -27.08
C SER A 1009 23.38 -15.87 -26.01
N PRO A 1010 23.28 -14.53 -26.14
CA PRO A 1010 23.81 -13.58 -25.14
C PRO A 1010 23.31 -13.87 -23.71
N ASN A 1011 22.10 -14.43 -23.61
CA ASN A 1011 21.59 -15.10 -22.42
C ASN A 1011 20.46 -16.08 -22.82
N SER A 1012 19.98 -16.91 -21.89
CA SER A 1012 18.92 -17.90 -22.16
C SER A 1012 17.55 -17.32 -22.52
N ARG A 1013 17.40 -15.99 -22.51
CA ARG A 1013 16.13 -15.27 -22.74
C ARG A 1013 16.08 -14.54 -24.07
N VAL A 1014 17.15 -14.58 -24.86
CA VAL A 1014 17.15 -14.00 -26.21
C VAL A 1014 16.44 -14.94 -27.18
N ARG A 1015 15.35 -14.46 -27.79
CA ARG A 1015 14.55 -15.15 -28.80
C ARG A 1015 14.54 -14.34 -30.09
N CYS A 1016 15.11 -14.93 -31.13
CA CYS A 1016 15.09 -14.40 -32.50
C CYS A 1016 13.89 -14.96 -33.28
N ASP A 1017 13.26 -14.14 -34.12
CA ASP A 1017 12.30 -14.60 -35.12
C ASP A 1017 13.00 -15.57 -36.10
N TYR A 1018 12.31 -16.61 -36.55
CA TYR A 1018 12.85 -17.58 -37.49
C TYR A 1018 13.26 -16.96 -38.84
N LEU A 1019 12.73 -15.77 -39.16
CA LEU A 1019 13.08 -14.97 -40.34
C LEU A 1019 14.08 -13.85 -40.04
N ALA A 1020 14.54 -13.67 -38.79
CA ALA A 1020 15.35 -12.51 -38.39
C ALA A 1020 16.66 -12.35 -39.19
N ALA A 1021 17.16 -13.43 -39.78
CA ALA A 1021 18.36 -13.43 -40.62
C ALA A 1021 18.08 -13.17 -42.12
N ASN A 1022 16.82 -13.12 -42.56
CA ASN A 1022 16.47 -12.83 -43.95
C ASN A 1022 16.81 -11.38 -44.35
N PRO A 1023 17.04 -11.11 -45.65
CA PRO A 1023 17.42 -9.79 -46.13
C PRO A 1023 16.42 -8.68 -45.75
N GLU A 1024 15.15 -9.03 -45.57
CA GLU A 1024 14.09 -8.07 -45.22
C GLU A 1024 14.01 -7.75 -43.71
N TYR A 1025 14.66 -8.53 -42.86
CA TYR A 1025 14.56 -8.47 -41.39
C TYR A 1025 15.91 -8.24 -40.69
N ARG A 1026 17.04 -8.60 -41.31
CA ARG A 1026 18.37 -8.44 -40.72
C ARG A 1026 18.84 -6.99 -40.71
N LYS A 1027 19.64 -6.62 -39.70
CA LYS A 1027 20.13 -5.25 -39.47
C LYS A 1027 21.23 -4.85 -40.47
N THR A 1028 22.05 -5.82 -40.86
CA THR A 1028 23.10 -5.63 -41.87
C THR A 1028 22.50 -5.56 -43.27
N ALA A 1029 22.49 -4.35 -43.84
CA ALA A 1029 22.16 -4.14 -45.25
C ALA A 1029 23.29 -4.68 -46.14
N THR A 1030 23.16 -5.93 -46.59
CA THR A 1030 24.06 -6.52 -47.59
C THR A 1030 23.32 -6.72 -48.89
N GLN A 1031 24.02 -6.61 -50.01
CA GLN A 1031 23.45 -6.68 -51.36
C GLN A 1031 23.00 -8.10 -51.75
N TYR A 1032 23.23 -9.09 -50.89
CA TYR A 1032 23.00 -10.51 -51.17
C TYR A 1032 21.56 -10.92 -50.82
N ALA A 1033 20.88 -11.57 -51.75
CA ALA A 1033 19.49 -12.01 -51.62
C ALA A 1033 19.32 -13.37 -50.87
N ASP A 1034 20.37 -13.83 -50.20
CA ASP A 1034 20.41 -15.10 -49.47
C ASP A 1034 19.30 -15.18 -48.42
N SER A 1035 18.61 -16.31 -48.33
CA SER A 1035 17.52 -16.55 -47.38
C SER A 1035 17.97 -17.51 -46.28
N TYR A 1036 17.42 -17.34 -45.08
CA TYR A 1036 17.85 -18.04 -43.88
C TYR A 1036 16.67 -18.50 -43.03
N HIS A 1037 16.96 -19.43 -42.15
CA HIS A 1037 16.10 -19.93 -41.10
C HIS A 1037 16.85 -19.85 -39.78
N VAL A 1038 16.28 -19.17 -38.80
CA VAL A 1038 16.85 -19.05 -37.45
C VAL A 1038 16.18 -20.05 -36.53
N GLU A 1039 16.98 -20.89 -35.87
CA GLU A 1039 16.54 -21.94 -34.95
C GLU A 1039 17.28 -21.81 -33.61
N HIS A 1040 16.60 -22.10 -32.50
CA HIS A 1040 17.19 -22.10 -31.16
C HIS A 1040 17.56 -23.54 -30.75
N LYS A 1041 18.86 -23.86 -30.72
CA LYS A 1041 19.37 -25.18 -30.30
C LYS A 1041 20.01 -25.06 -28.92
N GLY A 1042 19.22 -25.33 -27.88
CA GLY A 1042 19.68 -25.18 -26.49
C GLY A 1042 19.97 -23.71 -26.14
N ASN A 1043 21.20 -23.41 -25.75
CA ASN A 1043 21.69 -22.06 -25.47
C ASN A 1043 22.33 -21.38 -26.70
N GLN A 1044 22.20 -21.97 -27.88
CA GLN A 1044 22.75 -21.42 -29.13
C GLN A 1044 21.64 -20.96 -30.07
N ILE A 1045 21.93 -19.91 -30.81
CA ILE A 1045 21.09 -19.41 -31.89
C ILE A 1045 21.77 -19.80 -33.20
N CYS A 1046 21.11 -20.67 -33.96
CA CYS A 1046 21.60 -21.23 -35.21
C CYS A 1046 20.92 -20.55 -36.39
N VAL A 1047 21.71 -20.11 -37.36
CA VAL A 1047 21.21 -19.61 -38.64
C VAL A 1047 21.59 -20.63 -39.71
N ARG A 1048 20.58 -21.08 -40.45
CA ARG A 1048 20.74 -22.01 -41.57
C ARG A 1048 20.29 -21.35 -42.85
N ARG A 1049 21.12 -21.37 -43.88
CA ARG A 1049 20.75 -20.83 -45.19
C ARG A 1049 19.74 -21.76 -45.88
N THR A 1050 18.72 -21.19 -46.53
CA THR A 1050 17.57 -21.91 -47.10
C THR A 1050 17.48 -21.83 -48.62
N ASP A 1051 18.03 -20.79 -49.25
CA ASP A 1051 18.06 -20.64 -50.71
C ASP A 1051 19.12 -21.52 -51.39
N GLN A 1052 20.26 -21.75 -50.72
CA GLN A 1052 21.34 -22.62 -51.22
C GLN A 1052 21.86 -23.54 -50.10
N PRO A 1053 21.16 -24.65 -49.81
CA PRO A 1053 21.39 -25.47 -48.61
C PRO A 1053 22.74 -26.21 -48.55
N THR A 1054 23.57 -26.12 -49.59
CA THR A 1054 24.89 -26.75 -49.68
C THR A 1054 26.06 -25.80 -49.52
N LEU A 1055 25.80 -24.48 -49.47
CA LEU A 1055 26.84 -23.45 -49.45
C LEU A 1055 26.74 -22.62 -48.17
N GLY A 1056 27.89 -22.12 -47.71
CA GLY A 1056 27.96 -21.11 -46.66
C GLY A 1056 27.53 -19.72 -47.16
N TRP A 1057 27.86 -18.69 -46.39
CA TRP A 1057 27.64 -17.28 -46.74
C TRP A 1057 28.83 -16.42 -46.31
N GLY A 1058 29.24 -15.49 -47.18
CA GLY A 1058 30.39 -14.62 -46.92
C GLY A 1058 30.07 -13.35 -46.13
N ALA A 1059 28.79 -13.01 -45.98
CA ALA A 1059 28.36 -11.77 -45.33
C ALA A 1059 28.27 -11.91 -43.80
N GLY A 1060 28.65 -10.90 -43.05
CA GLY A 1060 28.37 -10.85 -41.62
C GLY A 1060 26.87 -10.66 -41.37
N ILE A 1061 26.21 -11.64 -40.77
CA ILE A 1061 24.79 -11.53 -40.41
C ILE A 1061 24.69 -10.97 -38.98
N VAL A 1062 24.03 -9.81 -38.84
CA VAL A 1062 23.59 -9.27 -37.55
C VAL A 1062 22.07 -9.16 -37.59
N MET A 1063 21.40 -9.82 -36.66
CA MET A 1063 19.95 -9.83 -36.54
C MET A 1063 19.53 -9.28 -35.18
N GLU A 1064 18.38 -8.61 -35.14
CA GLU A 1064 17.81 -8.07 -33.90
C GLU A 1064 16.84 -9.11 -33.31
N CYS A 1065 17.05 -9.48 -32.06
CA CYS A 1065 16.29 -10.49 -31.33
C CYS A 1065 15.64 -9.88 -30.09
N LYS A 1066 14.63 -10.56 -29.53
CA LYS A 1066 13.91 -10.11 -28.33
C LYS A 1066 14.57 -10.68 -27.08
N GLN A 1067 14.88 -9.86 -26.09
CA GLN A 1067 15.11 -10.36 -24.73
C GLN A 1067 13.78 -10.39 -23.98
N LEU A 1068 13.37 -11.58 -23.54
CA LEU A 1068 12.16 -11.74 -22.74
C LEU A 1068 12.34 -11.04 -21.37
N PRO A 1069 11.30 -10.37 -20.83
CA PRO A 1069 11.35 -9.78 -19.50
C PRO A 1069 11.71 -10.83 -18.44
N VAL A 1070 12.32 -10.38 -17.35
CA VAL A 1070 12.97 -11.21 -16.30
C VAL A 1070 12.03 -12.23 -15.62
N ASP A 1071 10.72 -12.11 -15.83
CA ASP A 1071 9.69 -12.84 -15.09
C ASP A 1071 9.07 -14.04 -15.83
N GLY A 1072 9.47 -14.35 -17.07
CA GLY A 1072 8.94 -15.50 -17.84
C GLY A 1072 9.74 -16.81 -17.63
N MET A 1073 9.06 -17.95 -17.54
CA MET A 1073 9.64 -19.29 -17.50
C MET A 1073 8.94 -20.21 -18.53
N GLU A 1074 9.75 -20.81 -19.41
CA GLU A 1074 9.28 -21.73 -20.44
C GLU A 1074 8.85 -23.08 -19.85
N VAL A 1075 7.67 -23.56 -20.25
CA VAL A 1075 7.15 -24.90 -19.93
C VAL A 1075 7.12 -25.74 -21.19
N TYR A 1076 7.80 -26.88 -21.13
CA TYR A 1076 7.91 -27.83 -22.24
C TYR A 1076 7.00 -29.04 -22.04
N PHE A 1077 6.02 -29.20 -22.93
CA PHE A 1077 5.21 -30.41 -23.07
C PHE A 1077 5.73 -31.17 -24.29
N GLY A 1078 6.42 -32.30 -24.08
CA GLY A 1078 6.81 -33.17 -25.19
C GLY A 1078 5.59 -33.69 -25.97
N PRO A 1079 5.80 -34.49 -27.04
CA PRO A 1079 4.71 -35.00 -27.88
C PRO A 1079 3.76 -35.86 -27.04
N GLY A 1080 2.47 -35.52 -27.09
CA GLY A 1080 1.43 -36.28 -26.39
C GLY A 1080 1.04 -37.49 -27.23
N HIS A 1081 1.61 -38.67 -26.95
CA HIS A 1081 1.26 -39.91 -27.66
C HIS A 1081 0.05 -40.65 -27.08
N THR A 1082 -0.52 -40.14 -25.98
CA THR A 1082 -1.63 -40.78 -25.29
C THR A 1082 -2.97 -40.46 -25.95
N HIS A 1083 -3.88 -41.43 -25.96
CA HIS A 1083 -5.27 -41.27 -26.41
C HIS A 1083 -6.07 -40.27 -25.54
N SER A 1084 -5.49 -39.76 -24.44
CA SER A 1084 -6.15 -38.87 -23.50
C SER A 1084 -6.26 -37.41 -23.95
N GLY A 1085 -5.51 -36.99 -24.97
CA GLY A 1085 -5.55 -35.62 -25.49
C GLY A 1085 -5.12 -34.54 -24.49
N TYR A 1086 -4.51 -34.91 -23.36
CA TYR A 1086 -3.90 -33.99 -22.39
C TYR A 1086 -2.59 -34.53 -21.80
N ARG A 1087 -1.71 -33.62 -21.37
CA ARG A 1087 -0.42 -33.89 -20.74
C ARG A 1087 -0.16 -32.84 -19.67
N CYS A 1088 0.41 -33.26 -18.55
CA CYS A 1088 0.77 -32.38 -17.45
C CYS A 1088 2.28 -32.45 -17.17
N VAL A 1089 2.86 -31.33 -16.76
CA VAL A 1089 4.28 -31.20 -16.42
C VAL A 1089 4.38 -30.51 -15.07
N LEU A 1090 5.25 -31.01 -14.19
CA LEU A 1090 5.48 -30.42 -12.87
C LEU A 1090 6.67 -29.45 -12.93
N PRO A 1091 6.44 -28.12 -12.99
CA PRO A 1091 7.52 -27.14 -13.04
C PRO A 1091 8.34 -27.10 -11.73
N THR A 1092 9.55 -26.56 -11.80
CA THR A 1092 10.42 -26.34 -10.62
C THR A 1092 9.99 -25.12 -9.79
N HIS A 1093 9.20 -24.23 -10.38
CA HIS A 1093 8.64 -23.03 -9.77
C HIS A 1093 7.11 -23.08 -9.85
N LYS A 1094 6.40 -22.37 -8.97
CA LYS A 1094 4.97 -22.13 -9.19
C LYS A 1094 4.82 -21.28 -10.45
N LEU A 1095 4.04 -21.69 -11.42
CA LEU A 1095 3.88 -20.95 -12.68
C LEU A 1095 2.43 -20.50 -12.85
N GLU A 1096 2.26 -19.27 -13.31
CA GLU A 1096 0.97 -18.72 -13.75
C GLU A 1096 1.00 -18.59 -15.27
N CYS A 1097 0.28 -19.46 -15.96
CA CYS A 1097 0.15 -19.45 -17.42
C CYS A 1097 -1.22 -18.89 -17.81
N ASP A 1098 -1.29 -18.09 -18.86
CA ASP A 1098 -2.58 -17.73 -19.46
C ASP A 1098 -3.25 -19.01 -20.00
N GLU A 1099 -4.59 -19.11 -19.91
CA GLU A 1099 -5.32 -20.30 -20.39
C GLU A 1099 -5.15 -20.56 -21.90
N ASP A 1100 -4.85 -19.50 -22.66
CA ASP A 1100 -4.60 -19.49 -24.09
C ASP A 1100 -3.10 -19.45 -24.44
N ALA A 1101 -2.20 -19.67 -23.47
CA ALA A 1101 -0.75 -19.66 -23.72
C ALA A 1101 -0.30 -20.73 -24.74
N GLY A 1102 -1.11 -21.77 -24.96
CA GLY A 1102 -0.88 -22.80 -25.97
C GLY A 1102 -1.46 -22.49 -27.35
N ASP A 1103 -2.18 -21.38 -27.54
CA ASP A 1103 -2.71 -20.98 -28.84
C ASP A 1103 -1.59 -20.51 -29.78
N ILE A 1104 -1.81 -20.64 -31.09
CA ILE A 1104 -0.78 -20.44 -32.11
C ILE A 1104 -0.11 -19.06 -32.08
N GLN A 1105 -0.82 -18.04 -31.57
CA GLN A 1105 -0.34 -16.67 -31.46
C GLN A 1105 0.48 -16.41 -30.17
N LYS A 1106 0.36 -17.29 -29.17
CA LYS A 1106 0.98 -17.10 -27.84
C LYS A 1106 2.04 -18.15 -27.50
N ARG A 1107 1.98 -19.35 -28.09
CA ARG A 1107 2.95 -20.42 -27.84
C ARG A 1107 4.32 -20.08 -28.45
N LEU A 1108 5.38 -20.52 -27.77
CA LEU A 1108 6.77 -20.22 -28.14
C LEU A 1108 7.25 -20.97 -29.39
N ASN A 1109 6.58 -22.06 -29.78
CA ASN A 1109 6.92 -22.84 -30.96
C ASN A 1109 5.73 -23.00 -31.92
N PRO A 1110 5.59 -22.11 -32.91
CA PRO A 1110 4.54 -22.24 -33.92
C PRO A 1110 4.80 -23.48 -34.81
N SER A 1111 3.99 -24.52 -34.63
CA SER A 1111 3.90 -25.66 -35.56
C SER A 1111 2.98 -25.33 -36.75
N PRO A 1112 3.25 -25.86 -37.96
CA PRO A 1112 2.35 -25.74 -39.12
C PRO A 1112 0.97 -26.40 -38.90
N HIS A 1113 0.82 -27.22 -37.85
CA HIS A 1113 -0.46 -27.79 -37.47
C HIS A 1113 -1.25 -26.79 -36.60
N HIS A 1114 -2.48 -26.49 -37.03
CA HIS A 1114 -3.43 -25.57 -36.39
C HIS A 1114 -4.02 -26.11 -35.06
N ASN A 1115 -3.23 -26.85 -34.28
CA ASN A 1115 -3.64 -27.37 -32.99
C ASN A 1115 -3.87 -26.21 -32.00
N THR A 1116 -4.99 -26.25 -31.28
CA THR A 1116 -5.33 -25.28 -30.24
C THR A 1116 -5.33 -25.97 -28.88
N PHE A 1117 -4.95 -25.25 -27.82
CA PHE A 1117 -4.74 -25.85 -26.50
C PHE A 1117 -5.45 -25.04 -25.41
N THR A 1118 -5.96 -25.74 -24.40
CA THR A 1118 -6.31 -25.15 -23.10
C THR A 1118 -5.16 -25.44 -22.15
N ILE A 1119 -4.62 -24.40 -21.53
CA ILE A 1119 -3.63 -24.51 -20.45
C ILE A 1119 -4.32 -24.28 -19.12
N TRP A 1120 -4.03 -25.10 -18.12
CA TRP A 1120 -4.49 -24.84 -16.74
C TRP A 1120 -3.47 -25.39 -15.73
N THR A 1121 -3.52 -24.85 -14.52
CA THR A 1121 -2.73 -25.35 -13.39
C THR A 1121 -3.60 -26.29 -12.57
N SER A 1122 -3.15 -27.53 -12.35
CA SER A 1122 -3.85 -28.48 -11.49
C SER A 1122 -3.76 -28.07 -10.01
N HIS A 1123 -4.64 -28.63 -9.17
CA HIS A 1123 -4.57 -28.48 -7.71
C HIS A 1123 -3.24 -28.97 -7.09
N THR A 1124 -2.45 -29.75 -7.84
CA THR A 1124 -1.12 -30.23 -7.45
C THR A 1124 0.01 -29.47 -8.13
N ASN A 1125 -0.25 -28.23 -8.60
CA ASN A 1125 0.70 -27.35 -9.29
C ASN A 1125 1.31 -27.93 -10.58
N HIS A 1126 0.67 -28.93 -11.20
CA HIS A 1126 1.09 -29.34 -12.54
C HIS A 1126 0.51 -28.37 -13.55
N ILE A 1127 1.30 -27.92 -14.51
CA ILE A 1127 0.77 -27.21 -15.68
C ILE A 1127 0.32 -28.28 -16.66
N CYS A 1128 -0.94 -28.25 -17.02
CA CYS A 1128 -1.56 -29.20 -17.91
C CYS A 1128 -1.97 -28.50 -19.21
N ALA A 1129 -1.76 -29.19 -20.33
CA ALA A 1129 -2.23 -28.78 -21.64
C ALA A 1129 -3.21 -29.83 -22.17
N ARG A 1130 -4.33 -29.39 -22.72
CA ARG A 1130 -5.31 -30.24 -23.42
C ARG A 1130 -5.56 -29.67 -24.80
N ARG A 1131 -5.51 -30.53 -25.80
CA ARG A 1131 -5.84 -30.15 -27.17
C ARG A 1131 -7.36 -29.91 -27.30
N LYS A 1132 -7.76 -28.79 -27.91
CA LYS A 1132 -9.18 -28.40 -28.10
C LYS A 1132 -9.75 -28.91 -29.43
N ASP A 1133 -8.92 -29.02 -30.46
CA ASP A 1133 -9.34 -29.29 -31.85
C ASP A 1133 -9.45 -30.77 -32.22
N ALA A 1134 -8.94 -31.69 -31.40
CA ALA A 1134 -9.11 -33.13 -31.61
C ALA A 1134 -9.04 -33.92 -30.30
N ALA A 1135 -9.70 -35.09 -30.27
CA ALA A 1135 -9.73 -35.99 -29.12
C ALA A 1135 -8.46 -36.86 -28.95
N GLY A 1136 -7.48 -36.74 -29.85
CA GLY A 1136 -6.25 -37.53 -29.85
C GLY A 1136 -5.04 -36.77 -29.31
N GLY A 1137 -3.94 -37.50 -29.17
CA GLY A 1137 -2.62 -36.94 -28.87
C GLY A 1137 -2.15 -35.88 -29.89
N TRP A 1138 -1.03 -35.22 -29.59
CA TRP A 1138 -0.40 -34.25 -30.48
C TRP A 1138 1.05 -34.67 -30.76
N GLN A 1139 1.44 -34.66 -32.04
CA GLN A 1139 2.74 -35.15 -32.52
C GLN A 1139 3.83 -34.07 -32.52
N MET A 1140 3.65 -33.00 -31.75
CA MET A 1140 4.59 -31.87 -31.67
C MET A 1140 5.01 -31.61 -30.23
N ASP A 1141 6.14 -30.96 -30.06
CA ASP A 1141 6.42 -30.31 -28.78
C ASP A 1141 5.49 -29.12 -28.62
N LEU A 1142 4.98 -28.86 -27.43
CA LEU A 1142 4.28 -27.62 -27.08
C LEU A 1142 5.14 -26.87 -26.06
N ARG A 1143 5.56 -25.66 -26.42
CA ARG A 1143 6.35 -24.76 -25.56
C ARG A 1143 5.55 -23.51 -25.29
N ILE A 1144 5.33 -23.19 -24.02
CA ILE A 1144 4.56 -22.01 -23.61
C ILE A 1144 5.37 -21.19 -22.61
N ASP A 1145 5.13 -19.88 -22.58
CA ASP A 1145 5.71 -18.99 -21.57
C ASP A 1145 4.71 -18.80 -20.43
N CYS A 1146 5.19 -18.95 -19.20
CA CYS A 1146 4.39 -18.76 -17.99
C CYS A 1146 5.12 -17.81 -17.05
N LYS A 1147 4.38 -17.03 -16.28
CA LYS A 1147 4.97 -16.13 -15.29
C LYS A 1147 5.57 -16.96 -14.16
N LYS A 1148 6.82 -16.66 -13.84
CA LYS A 1148 7.60 -17.28 -12.76
C LYS A 1148 7.08 -16.81 -11.40
N GLY A 1149 6.52 -17.73 -10.62
CA GLY A 1149 6.27 -17.58 -9.19
C GLY A 1149 7.45 -18.08 -8.36
N GLN A 1150 7.27 -18.23 -7.04
CA GLN A 1150 8.32 -18.69 -6.12
C GLN A 1150 8.89 -20.08 -6.50
N LYS A 1151 10.20 -20.26 -6.27
CA LYS A 1151 10.91 -21.54 -6.37
C LYS A 1151 10.36 -22.47 -5.28
N LEU A 1152 9.82 -23.62 -5.66
CA LEU A 1152 9.12 -24.50 -4.72
C LEU A 1152 9.98 -25.69 -4.24
N TRP A 1153 11.00 -26.09 -5.01
CA TRP A 1153 11.74 -27.34 -4.79
C TRP A 1153 13.24 -27.19 -5.10
N ASP A 1154 14.08 -27.90 -4.36
CA ASP A 1154 15.44 -28.27 -4.76
C ASP A 1154 15.49 -29.74 -5.21
N THR A 1155 16.44 -30.05 -6.09
CA THR A 1155 16.67 -31.39 -6.58
C THR A 1155 17.64 -32.12 -5.64
N ILE A 1156 17.28 -33.31 -5.17
CA ILE A 1156 18.13 -34.19 -4.37
C ILE A 1156 18.29 -35.56 -5.04
N GLU A 1157 19.52 -36.06 -5.07
CA GLU A 1157 19.80 -37.42 -5.55
C GLU A 1157 19.61 -38.42 -4.42
N VAL A 1158 18.83 -39.47 -4.68
CA VAL A 1158 18.62 -40.58 -3.76
C VAL A 1158 19.22 -41.83 -4.38
N ASP A 1159 20.31 -42.32 -3.78
CA ASP A 1159 20.96 -43.56 -4.20
C ASP A 1159 20.24 -44.77 -3.60
N ILE A 1160 19.52 -45.50 -4.45
CA ILE A 1160 18.83 -46.73 -4.10
C ILE A 1160 19.81 -47.91 -4.11
N GLY A 1161 20.87 -47.86 -4.92
CA GLY A 1161 21.81 -48.98 -5.12
C GLY A 1161 21.21 -50.18 -5.86
N SER A 1162 21.89 -51.33 -5.79
CA SER A 1162 21.42 -52.62 -6.32
C SER A 1162 20.57 -53.37 -5.31
N SER A 1163 19.76 -54.33 -5.77
CA SER A 1163 18.90 -55.15 -4.90
C SER A 1163 18.89 -56.62 -5.31
N HIS A 1164 18.93 -57.53 -4.34
CA HIS A 1164 18.73 -58.97 -4.59
C HIS A 1164 17.24 -59.36 -4.66
N THR A 1165 16.36 -58.47 -4.21
CA THR A 1165 14.90 -58.61 -4.20
C THR A 1165 14.25 -57.65 -5.19
N ASN A 1166 13.02 -57.92 -5.60
CA ASN A 1166 12.25 -57.07 -6.51
C ASN A 1166 11.89 -55.68 -5.93
N GLU A 1167 12.16 -55.44 -4.65
CA GLU A 1167 11.95 -54.16 -3.96
C GLU A 1167 13.15 -53.83 -3.07
N LYS A 1168 13.50 -52.54 -2.98
CA LYS A 1168 14.50 -52.02 -2.04
C LYS A 1168 14.07 -50.65 -1.54
N CYS A 1169 14.18 -50.46 -0.24
CA CYS A 1169 13.89 -49.20 0.42
C CYS A 1169 15.16 -48.59 1.00
N VAL A 1170 15.33 -47.27 0.86
CA VAL A 1170 16.38 -46.49 1.52
C VAL A 1170 15.75 -45.42 2.40
N PRO A 1171 16.39 -45.03 3.53
CA PRO A 1171 15.94 -43.90 4.32
C PRO A 1171 15.83 -42.65 3.45
N SER A 1172 14.69 -41.96 3.51
CA SER A 1172 14.55 -40.65 2.89
C SER A 1172 15.51 -39.67 3.58
N PRO A 1173 16.31 -38.87 2.85
CA PRO A 1173 17.24 -37.90 3.42
C PRO A 1173 16.58 -36.97 4.46
N ASN A 1174 15.28 -36.70 4.28
CA ASN A 1174 14.39 -36.16 5.29
C ASN A 1174 12.91 -36.49 4.95
N SER A 1175 11.98 -36.20 5.87
CA SER A 1175 10.53 -36.44 5.68
C SER A 1175 9.85 -35.63 4.57
N ARG A 1176 10.58 -34.77 3.83
CA ARG A 1176 10.04 -33.81 2.86
C ARG A 1176 10.47 -34.09 1.41
N VAL A 1177 11.27 -35.14 1.18
CA VAL A 1177 11.64 -35.57 -0.17
C VAL A 1177 10.46 -36.29 -0.82
N ARG A 1178 10.10 -35.90 -2.05
CA ARG A 1178 9.14 -36.61 -2.91
C ARG A 1178 9.79 -36.98 -4.23
N CYS A 1179 9.59 -38.22 -4.65
CA CYS A 1179 10.14 -38.74 -5.90
C CYS A 1179 8.98 -39.02 -6.86
N ASP A 1180 9.20 -38.81 -8.16
CA ASP A 1180 8.25 -39.26 -9.18
C ASP A 1180 8.17 -40.79 -9.13
N TYR A 1181 6.97 -41.36 -9.30
CA TYR A 1181 6.77 -42.81 -9.28
C TYR A 1181 7.51 -43.51 -10.43
N LEU A 1182 7.92 -42.78 -11.47
CA LEU A 1182 8.73 -43.26 -12.59
C LEU A 1182 10.22 -42.90 -12.48
N ALA A 1183 10.67 -42.24 -11.41
CA ALA A 1183 12.03 -41.69 -11.33
C ALA A 1183 13.15 -42.75 -11.44
N ALA A 1184 12.83 -44.03 -11.24
CA ALA A 1184 13.76 -45.16 -11.39
C ALA A 1184 13.80 -45.78 -12.81
N ASN A 1185 12.93 -45.35 -13.73
CA ASN A 1185 12.93 -45.88 -15.10
C ASN A 1185 14.13 -45.38 -15.92
N PRO A 1186 14.54 -46.11 -16.98
CA PRO A 1186 15.72 -45.76 -17.79
C PRO A 1186 15.68 -44.36 -18.41
N GLU A 1187 14.48 -43.86 -18.65
CA GLU A 1187 14.17 -42.53 -19.21
C GLU A 1187 14.30 -41.38 -18.19
N TYR A 1188 14.30 -41.67 -16.88
CA TYR A 1188 14.30 -40.65 -15.82
C TYR A 1188 15.42 -40.80 -14.79
N ARG A 1189 16.09 -41.95 -14.72
CA ARG A 1189 17.18 -42.21 -13.75
C ARG A 1189 18.52 -41.61 -14.26
N LYS A 1190 19.35 -41.14 -13.33
CA LYS A 1190 20.66 -40.53 -13.66
C LYS A 1190 21.74 -41.54 -14.08
N THR A 1191 21.59 -42.80 -13.67
CA THR A 1191 22.60 -43.82 -13.94
C THR A 1191 22.52 -44.31 -15.38
N GLU A 1192 23.56 -44.06 -16.16
CA GLU A 1192 23.77 -44.62 -17.50
C GLU A 1192 23.90 -46.14 -17.43
N THR A 1193 22.77 -46.83 -17.51
CA THR A 1193 22.77 -48.28 -17.74
C THR A 1193 21.74 -48.63 -18.79
N HIS A 1194 22.17 -49.34 -19.84
CA HIS A 1194 21.37 -49.74 -21.00
C HIS A 1194 20.32 -50.84 -20.70
N TRP A 1195 19.97 -51.06 -19.43
CA TRP A 1195 19.01 -52.10 -19.03
C TRP A 1195 17.57 -51.58 -19.20
N PRO A 1196 16.70 -52.28 -19.95
CA PRO A 1196 15.31 -51.89 -20.22
C PRO A 1196 14.34 -52.13 -19.04
N ASP A 1197 14.88 -52.37 -17.84
CA ASP A 1197 14.12 -52.68 -16.63
C ASP A 1197 13.16 -51.54 -16.26
N SER A 1198 11.96 -51.88 -15.79
CA SER A 1198 10.92 -50.91 -15.39
C SER A 1198 10.72 -50.95 -13.88
N TYR A 1199 10.50 -49.79 -13.29
CA TYR A 1199 10.44 -49.60 -11.84
C TYR A 1199 9.27 -48.70 -11.42
N HIS A 1200 8.86 -48.88 -10.18
CA HIS A 1200 7.87 -48.08 -9.48
C HIS A 1200 8.49 -47.55 -8.19
N VAL A 1201 8.49 -46.23 -8.01
CA VAL A 1201 8.96 -45.58 -6.78
C VAL A 1201 7.76 -45.28 -5.88
N GLU A 1202 7.81 -45.73 -4.63
CA GLU A 1202 6.78 -45.49 -3.62
C GLU A 1202 7.39 -45.02 -2.30
N HIS A 1203 6.62 -44.27 -1.51
CA HIS A 1203 7.04 -43.76 -0.20
C HIS A 1203 6.39 -44.60 0.91
N LYS A 1204 7.21 -45.33 1.67
CA LYS A 1204 6.76 -46.13 2.83
C LYS A 1204 7.24 -45.48 4.12
N GLY A 1205 6.42 -44.59 4.68
CA GLY A 1205 6.79 -43.84 5.88
C GLY A 1205 7.96 -42.89 5.63
N ASN A 1206 9.09 -43.09 6.30
CA ASN A 1206 10.32 -42.31 6.12
C ASN A 1206 11.31 -42.96 5.13
N GLN A 1207 10.86 -43.90 4.31
CA GLN A 1207 11.68 -44.61 3.33
C GLN A 1207 11.17 -44.39 1.91
N ILE A 1208 12.10 -44.32 0.98
CA ILE A 1208 11.84 -44.32 -0.47
C ILE A 1208 12.13 -45.72 -0.98
N CYS A 1209 11.09 -46.38 -1.50
CA CYS A 1209 11.16 -47.75 -1.99
C CYS A 1209 11.08 -47.75 -3.52
N VAL A 1210 11.96 -48.51 -4.16
CA VAL A 1210 11.89 -48.79 -5.60
C VAL A 1210 11.55 -50.26 -5.77
N ARG A 1211 10.50 -50.53 -6.53
CA ARG A 1211 10.03 -51.87 -6.86
C ARG A 1211 10.13 -52.08 -8.36
N ARG A 1212 10.78 -53.16 -8.78
CA ARG A 1212 10.87 -53.57 -10.18
C ARG A 1212 9.52 -54.11 -10.65
N THR A 1213 9.02 -53.62 -11.79
CA THR A 1213 7.67 -53.95 -12.31
C THR A 1213 7.69 -54.88 -13.51
N ASP A 1214 8.77 -54.93 -14.29
CA ASP A 1214 8.92 -55.83 -15.45
C ASP A 1214 9.23 -57.27 -15.02
N GLN A 1215 9.93 -57.46 -13.90
CA GLN A 1215 10.25 -58.78 -13.33
C GLN A 1215 10.01 -58.80 -11.82
N PRO A 1216 8.77 -59.08 -11.37
CA PRO A 1216 8.36 -58.90 -9.97
C PRO A 1216 8.98 -59.90 -8.99
N THR A 1217 9.78 -60.87 -9.44
CA THR A 1217 10.45 -61.87 -8.58
C THR A 1217 11.97 -61.77 -8.59
N VAL A 1218 12.54 -60.91 -9.43
CA VAL A 1218 13.99 -60.80 -9.64
C VAL A 1218 14.47 -59.44 -9.17
N GLY A 1219 15.61 -59.40 -8.48
CA GLY A 1219 16.28 -58.14 -8.13
C GLY A 1219 16.89 -57.42 -9.34
N TRP A 1220 17.76 -56.45 -9.08
CA TRP A 1220 18.51 -55.74 -10.11
C TRP A 1220 19.97 -55.55 -9.67
N GLY A 1221 20.91 -55.80 -10.60
CA GLY A 1221 22.34 -55.72 -10.31
C GLY A 1221 22.93 -54.30 -10.42
N GLY A 1222 22.27 -53.41 -11.18
CA GLY A 1222 22.74 -52.04 -11.39
C GLY A 1222 22.56 -51.14 -10.17
N ARG A 1223 23.44 -50.16 -9.98
CA ARG A 1223 23.21 -49.06 -9.03
C ARG A 1223 22.12 -48.17 -9.62
N ILE A 1224 21.04 -47.92 -8.88
CA ILE A 1224 19.99 -46.97 -9.27
C ILE A 1224 20.15 -45.70 -8.44
N VAL A 1225 20.36 -44.56 -9.10
CA VAL A 1225 20.29 -43.23 -8.49
C VAL A 1225 19.11 -42.50 -9.11
N ILE A 1226 18.14 -42.11 -8.27
CA ILE A 1226 16.94 -41.40 -8.69
C ILE A 1226 17.00 -39.93 -8.28
N GLU A 1227 16.43 -39.08 -9.13
CA GLU A 1227 16.30 -37.66 -8.86
C GLU A 1227 14.94 -37.39 -8.17
N CYS A 1228 14.99 -36.88 -6.95
CA CYS A 1228 13.82 -36.54 -6.15
C CYS A 1228 13.79 -35.03 -5.86
N LYS A 1229 12.64 -34.53 -5.41
CA LYS A 1229 12.40 -33.12 -5.10
C LYS A 1229 12.26 -32.92 -3.59
N GLU A 1230 12.95 -31.94 -3.04
CA GLU A 1230 12.90 -31.52 -1.64
C GLU A 1230 12.20 -30.15 -1.53
N MET A 1231 11.21 -30.00 -0.64
CA MET A 1231 10.51 -28.71 -0.45
C MET A 1231 11.37 -27.70 0.31
N PHE A 1232 11.45 -26.46 -0.20
CA PHE A 1232 12.00 -25.30 0.53
C PHE A 1232 11.14 -24.95 1.77
N GLN A 1233 11.80 -24.41 2.80
CA GLN A 1233 11.18 -23.81 3.97
C GLN A 1233 10.59 -22.43 3.65
#